data_AF-A0A3E1E5U4-F1
#
_entry.id   AF-A0A3E1E5U4-F1
#
_cell.length_a   1.000
_cell.length_b   1.000
_cell.length_c   1.000
_cell.angle_alpha   90.00
_cell.angle_beta   90.00
_cell.angle_gamma   90.00
#
_symmetry.space_group_name_H-M   'P 1'
#
loop_
_entity.id
_entity.type
_entity.pdbx_description
1 polymer ?
#
loop_
_entity_poly.entity_id
_entity_poly.type
_entity_poly.pdbx_seq_one_letter_code
_entity_poly.pdbx_strand_id
1 'polypeptide(L)'
;MTEREIHFFHPLGLPSHLRAVPIQPVSSLLGLEVCLALRVTPDPLAGFLLTLRETTLASVVLGCVTDAEGKVLDWLELWLQKTGASALCSPTFGTPPLNHLLDLEWARLAANLKHSAPDCYIHTSFVNAHLQPVVISLATNTTSLSENTAGQPWKLCTDDTLLAAAGLPSYHASHERFLSCSLETGETEFRKINPSSNPFQSAETASSSSAVKISLFSSSPRLIVRRLIPVSLEQHLALLGGIPWPGIENAKQPLVLSGIYEDLSRVDYLQQGAAFLISARAGRAGCLLETLHLKLVLLRQIVSCVQSSTRFLQLPFFNLCAASFGVRFENGADGLPPFWNAKVYLLQPSDAVSLTVPGTLSTVYQRRGAASLSIYQPEALNKAVQGHCSIRILRILPSENGDVCLEVSLSSSENLAAVADVLVCLQVPLSSELVDLHGFFDPRSKSIKSGEAILKTLPRSFSNASLSALQSAVGSTFSHLPFSMIPSLSSPVDLYSLGVLATQILVANTQIPLPFALDALLSLTRTVFDRAPAASLGTIIEKTFSEEPHRLDKLGPQHLLFTPLSSEEALAAIPPQLWWDTLALICRFFPGLGSESFSRHFGAGQEGGLEAVYDAPLRLLDSLILRTRAALFSDWRSNLEIGGLINSVSASL
;
A
#
# COMPACT_ATOMS: atom_id res chain seq x y z
N MET A 1 -36.60 -11.43 -6.08
CA MET A 1 -35.18 -11.75 -5.89
C MET A 1 -34.83 -12.76 -6.95
N THR A 2 -34.39 -12.27 -8.10
CA THR A 2 -34.05 -13.07 -9.29
C THR A 2 -32.69 -13.70 -9.10
N GLU A 3 -32.63 -15.02 -9.25
CA GLU A 3 -31.41 -15.82 -9.35
C GLU A 3 -30.47 -15.18 -10.37
N ARG A 4 -29.34 -14.64 -9.91
CA ARG A 4 -28.22 -14.34 -10.79
C ARG A 4 -27.64 -15.68 -11.21
N GLU A 5 -27.89 -16.07 -12.45
CA GLU A 5 -27.14 -17.14 -13.11
C GLU A 5 -25.64 -16.88 -12.93
N ILE A 6 -24.97 -17.81 -12.24
CA ILE A 6 -23.52 -17.84 -12.15
C ILE A 6 -23.05 -18.21 -13.56
N HIS A 7 -22.59 -17.23 -14.34
CA HIS A 7 -21.99 -17.47 -15.65
C HIS A 7 -20.94 -18.57 -15.53
N PHE A 8 -21.16 -19.68 -16.24
CA PHE A 8 -20.31 -20.86 -16.23
C PHE A 8 -18.88 -20.48 -16.65
N PHE A 9 -17.92 -20.81 -15.78
CA PHE A 9 -16.49 -20.63 -15.99
C PHE A 9 -16.05 -21.41 -17.23
N HIS A 10 -15.46 -20.74 -18.22
CA HIS A 10 -14.66 -21.44 -19.22
C HIS A 10 -13.49 -22.14 -18.50
N PRO A 11 -13.23 -23.43 -18.76
CA PRO A 11 -12.09 -24.14 -18.18
C PRO A 11 -10.80 -23.35 -18.33
N LEU A 12 -10.17 -22.98 -17.21
CA LEU A 12 -8.83 -22.43 -17.22
C LEU A 12 -7.88 -23.65 -17.22
N GLY A 13 -7.09 -23.82 -18.28
CA GLY A 13 -6.09 -24.89 -18.32
C GLY A 13 -4.95 -24.59 -17.34
N LEU A 14 -4.59 -25.54 -16.48
CA LEU A 14 -3.39 -25.41 -15.66
C LEU A 14 -2.15 -25.61 -16.56
N PRO A 15 -1.18 -24.67 -16.59
CA PRO A 15 0.04 -24.84 -17.37
C PRO A 15 0.80 -26.10 -16.95
N SER A 16 1.41 -26.80 -17.90
CA SER A 16 2.09 -28.10 -17.66
C SER A 16 3.26 -28.04 -16.67
N HIS A 17 3.83 -26.86 -16.46
CA HIS A 17 4.92 -26.63 -15.50
C HIS A 17 4.41 -26.32 -14.07
N LEU A 18 3.08 -26.23 -13.88
CA LEU A 18 2.44 -26.00 -12.60
C LEU A 18 1.59 -27.22 -12.18
N ARG A 19 1.40 -27.36 -10.87
CA ARG A 19 0.49 -28.31 -10.23
C ARG A 19 -0.37 -27.59 -9.20
N ALA A 20 -1.65 -27.93 -9.17
CA ALA A 20 -2.57 -27.51 -8.13
C ALA A 20 -2.52 -28.54 -6.99
N VAL A 21 -2.19 -28.09 -5.78
CA VAL A 21 -2.12 -28.95 -4.59
C VAL A 21 -3.05 -28.40 -3.50
N PRO A 22 -3.99 -29.20 -2.98
CA PRO A 22 -4.91 -28.75 -1.92
C PRO A 22 -4.18 -28.23 -0.69
N ILE A 23 -4.65 -27.11 -0.11
CA ILE A 23 -4.04 -26.54 1.11
C ILE A 23 -4.41 -27.31 2.38
N GLN A 24 -5.36 -28.23 2.29
CA GLN A 24 -5.80 -29.12 3.35
C GLN A 24 -5.89 -30.55 2.83
N PRO A 25 -5.83 -31.57 3.71
CA PRO A 25 -6.10 -32.94 3.32
C PRO A 25 -7.48 -33.06 2.67
N VAL A 26 -7.54 -33.69 1.50
CA VAL A 26 -8.75 -33.83 0.68
C VAL A 26 -9.82 -34.57 1.48
N SER A 27 -10.98 -33.92 1.66
CA SER A 27 -12.19 -34.62 2.04
C SER A 27 -12.90 -35.04 0.76
N SER A 28 -13.12 -36.33 0.57
CA SER A 28 -13.76 -36.94 -0.61
C SER A 28 -15.19 -36.44 -0.93
N LEU A 29 -15.70 -35.47 -0.17
CA LEU A 29 -17.06 -34.96 -0.22
C LEU A 29 -17.17 -33.53 -0.79
N LEU A 30 -16.06 -32.82 -1.03
CA LEU A 30 -16.09 -31.43 -1.51
C LEU A 30 -15.91 -31.36 -3.03
N GLY A 31 -16.82 -30.65 -3.71
CA GLY A 31 -16.76 -30.43 -5.17
C GLY A 31 -15.81 -29.29 -5.59
N LEU A 32 -15.29 -28.51 -4.64
CA LEU A 32 -14.39 -27.38 -4.87
C LEU A 32 -13.25 -27.40 -3.86
N GLU A 33 -12.02 -27.24 -4.33
CA GLU A 33 -10.83 -27.25 -3.49
C GLU A 33 -10.02 -25.96 -3.68
N VAL A 34 -9.55 -25.38 -2.56
CA VAL A 34 -8.57 -24.30 -2.58
C VAL A 34 -7.18 -24.93 -2.64
N CYS A 35 -6.45 -24.62 -3.70
CA CYS A 35 -5.16 -25.21 -4.02
C CYS A 35 -4.07 -24.15 -4.08
N LEU A 36 -2.85 -24.53 -3.70
CA LEU A 36 -1.64 -23.81 -4.04
C LEU A 36 -1.21 -24.16 -5.46
N ALA A 37 -0.79 -23.16 -6.22
CA ALA A 37 -0.11 -23.38 -7.50
C ALA A 37 1.39 -23.56 -7.23
N LEU A 38 1.89 -24.78 -7.43
CA LEU A 38 3.30 -25.12 -7.23
C LEU A 38 3.98 -25.39 -8.57
N ARG A 39 5.25 -25.03 -8.70
CA ARG A 39 6.09 -25.48 -9.81
C ARG A 39 6.31 -26.99 -9.71
N VAL A 40 6.33 -27.69 -10.84
CA VAL A 40 6.75 -29.10 -10.88
C VAL A 40 8.24 -29.23 -10.55
N THR A 41 9.05 -28.30 -11.07
CA THR A 41 10.50 -28.23 -10.83
C THR A 41 10.79 -26.93 -10.07
N PRO A 42 11.52 -26.98 -8.93
CA PRO A 42 11.78 -25.78 -8.16
C PRO A 42 12.66 -24.82 -8.95
N ASP A 43 12.37 -23.53 -8.86
CA ASP A 43 13.29 -22.50 -9.31
C ASP A 43 14.48 -22.41 -8.33
N PRO A 44 15.74 -22.27 -8.80
CA PRO A 44 16.89 -22.20 -7.91
C PRO A 44 16.85 -21.06 -6.89
N LEU A 45 16.15 -19.96 -7.19
CA LEU A 45 16.05 -18.80 -6.32
C LEU A 45 14.68 -18.74 -5.62
N ALA A 46 13.60 -18.97 -6.35
CA ALA A 46 12.23 -18.83 -5.83
C ALA A 46 11.63 -20.12 -5.24
N GLY A 47 12.26 -21.28 -5.46
CA GLY A 47 11.75 -22.57 -4.99
C GLY A 47 10.50 -23.03 -5.73
N PHE A 48 9.63 -23.77 -5.03
CA PHE A 48 8.40 -24.35 -5.61
C PHE A 48 7.23 -23.36 -5.71
N LEU A 49 7.24 -22.31 -4.90
CA LEU A 49 6.11 -21.42 -4.77
C LEU A 49 6.19 -20.26 -5.74
N LEU A 50 5.02 -19.79 -6.17
CA LEU A 50 4.87 -18.58 -6.95
C LEU A 50 4.49 -17.45 -5.99
N THR A 51 5.49 -16.79 -5.41
CA THR A 51 5.29 -15.59 -4.60
C THR A 51 4.92 -14.42 -5.51
N LEU A 52 3.71 -13.88 -5.30
CA LEU A 52 3.20 -12.74 -6.05
C LEU A 52 3.73 -11.43 -5.46
N ARG A 53 3.84 -11.34 -4.13
CA ARG A 53 4.37 -10.17 -3.41
C ARG A 53 4.61 -10.45 -1.94
N GLU A 54 5.42 -9.60 -1.35
CA GLU A 54 5.71 -9.57 0.09
C GLU A 54 5.21 -8.25 0.69
N THR A 55 4.54 -8.33 1.83
CA THR A 55 4.08 -7.17 2.62
C THR A 55 4.64 -7.27 4.04
N THR A 56 4.44 -6.22 4.86
CA THR A 56 4.83 -6.24 6.28
C THR A 56 4.12 -7.34 7.06
N LEU A 57 2.83 -7.59 6.77
CA LEU A 57 1.99 -8.54 7.50
C LEU A 57 1.82 -9.91 6.81
N ALA A 58 2.10 -10.01 5.51
CA ALA A 58 1.76 -11.20 4.73
C ALA A 58 2.79 -11.53 3.64
N SER A 59 2.96 -12.82 3.38
CA SER A 59 3.49 -13.34 2.11
C SER A 59 2.31 -13.73 1.22
N VAL A 60 2.24 -13.22 -0.01
CA VAL A 60 1.13 -13.49 -0.93
C VAL A 60 1.61 -14.42 -2.02
N VAL A 61 0.99 -15.59 -2.13
CA VAL A 61 1.33 -16.61 -3.12
C VAL A 61 0.17 -16.91 -4.06
N LEU A 62 0.48 -17.44 -5.24
CA LEU A 62 -0.53 -17.86 -6.20
C LEU A 62 -1.23 -19.14 -5.73
N GLY A 63 -2.56 -19.09 -5.72
CA GLY A 63 -3.43 -20.25 -5.56
C GLY A 63 -4.42 -20.37 -6.70
N CYS A 64 -5.27 -21.38 -6.62
CA CYS A 64 -6.39 -21.57 -7.53
C CYS A 64 -7.54 -22.29 -6.81
N VAL A 65 -8.75 -22.18 -7.36
CA VAL A 65 -9.85 -23.09 -7.05
C VAL A 65 -9.90 -24.16 -8.12
N THR A 66 -9.92 -25.43 -7.72
CA THR A 66 -10.12 -26.55 -8.63
C THR A 66 -11.45 -27.25 -8.35
N ASP A 67 -12.05 -27.85 -9.39
CA ASP A 67 -13.11 -28.83 -9.21
C ASP A 67 -12.55 -30.23 -8.85
N ALA A 68 -13.45 -31.20 -8.67
CA ALA A 68 -13.10 -32.59 -8.38
C ALA A 68 -12.29 -33.28 -9.50
N GLU A 69 -12.27 -32.73 -10.72
CA GLU A 69 -11.46 -33.21 -11.85
C GLU A 69 -10.07 -32.54 -11.88
N GLY A 70 -9.78 -31.64 -10.93
CA GLY A 70 -8.54 -30.88 -10.86
C GLY A 70 -8.47 -29.72 -11.85
N LYS A 71 -9.59 -29.35 -12.47
CA LYS A 71 -9.65 -28.26 -13.46
C LYS A 71 -9.73 -26.92 -12.74
N VAL A 72 -8.92 -25.95 -13.17
CA VAL A 72 -8.88 -24.62 -12.55
C VAL A 72 -10.13 -23.84 -12.95
N LEU A 73 -10.86 -23.38 -11.94
CA LEU A 73 -12.07 -22.57 -12.09
C LEU A 73 -11.78 -21.08 -11.91
N ASP A 74 -10.92 -20.72 -10.95
CA ASP A 74 -10.51 -19.34 -10.70
C ASP A 74 -9.09 -19.29 -10.13
N TRP A 75 -8.38 -18.20 -10.39
CA TRP A 75 -7.06 -17.95 -9.84
C TRP A 75 -7.15 -17.09 -8.58
N LEU A 76 -6.33 -17.42 -7.59
CA LEU A 76 -6.40 -16.85 -6.25
C LEU A 76 -5.08 -16.22 -5.81
N GLU A 77 -5.20 -15.25 -4.92
CA GLU A 77 -4.14 -14.81 -4.03
C GLU A 77 -4.36 -15.41 -2.65
N LEU A 78 -3.36 -16.16 -2.19
CA LEU A 78 -3.33 -16.74 -0.85
C LEU A 78 -2.40 -15.89 0.01
N TRP A 79 -2.98 -15.09 0.89
CA TRP A 79 -2.27 -14.18 1.78
C TRP A 79 -2.00 -14.88 3.10
N LEU A 80 -0.74 -15.18 3.39
CA LEU A 80 -0.32 -15.92 4.59
C LEU A 80 0.30 -14.99 5.61
N GLN A 81 -0.23 -15.02 6.83
CA GLN A 81 0.22 -14.18 7.94
C GLN A 81 1.69 -14.43 8.25
N LYS A 82 2.49 -13.36 8.30
CA LYS A 82 3.85 -13.39 8.82
C LYS A 82 3.81 -13.40 10.34
N THR A 83 4.60 -14.30 10.92
CA THR A 83 4.58 -14.59 12.36
C THR A 83 5.87 -14.16 13.05
N GLY A 84 6.81 -13.55 12.32
CA GLY A 84 8.13 -13.15 12.81
C GLY A 84 8.18 -11.70 13.31
N ALA A 85 8.81 -11.50 14.47
CA ALA A 85 8.98 -10.22 15.16
C ALA A 85 9.66 -9.12 14.32
N SER A 86 10.64 -9.47 13.48
CA SER A 86 11.53 -8.50 12.82
C SER A 86 10.85 -7.60 11.79
N ALA A 87 9.80 -8.07 11.11
CA ALA A 87 9.16 -7.32 10.03
C ALA A 87 8.23 -6.20 10.53
N LEU A 88 7.91 -6.16 11.82
CA LEU A 88 6.79 -5.37 12.36
C LEU A 88 7.19 -4.42 13.49
N CYS A 89 8.46 -4.41 13.89
CA CYS A 89 8.95 -3.44 14.85
C CYS A 89 8.90 -2.02 14.26
N SER A 90 8.33 -1.07 15.02
CA SER A 90 8.69 0.34 14.83
C SER A 90 10.12 0.52 15.33
N PRO A 91 11.01 1.21 14.57
CA PRO A 91 12.35 1.52 15.03
C PRO A 91 12.33 2.34 16.34
N THR A 92 11.25 3.06 16.62
CA THR A 92 11.16 4.01 17.74
C THR A 92 10.78 3.36 19.08
N PHE A 93 9.97 2.30 19.09
CA PHE A 93 9.50 1.66 20.32
C PHE A 93 10.11 0.28 20.59
N GLY A 94 10.94 -0.23 19.68
CA GLY A 94 11.90 -1.33 19.90
C GLY A 94 11.34 -2.70 20.28
N THR A 95 10.06 -2.80 20.64
CA THR A 95 9.40 -4.03 21.05
C THR A 95 8.63 -4.60 19.86
N PRO A 96 8.90 -5.85 19.47
CA PRO A 96 8.07 -6.51 18.46
C PRO A 96 6.62 -6.61 18.94
N PRO A 97 5.64 -6.71 18.03
CA PRO A 97 4.27 -6.97 18.44
C PRO A 97 4.13 -8.38 19.04
N LEU A 98 3.35 -8.47 20.12
CA LEU A 98 2.94 -9.74 20.74
C LEU A 98 2.03 -10.54 19.79
N ASN A 99 1.94 -11.86 19.93
CA ASN A 99 1.16 -12.69 18.99
C ASN A 99 -0.32 -12.26 18.90
N HIS A 100 -0.95 -11.90 20.01
CA HIS A 100 -2.35 -11.46 19.99
C HIS A 100 -2.54 -10.15 19.22
N LEU A 101 -1.55 -9.24 19.26
CA LEU A 101 -1.57 -8.00 18.48
C LEU A 101 -1.39 -8.30 16.99
N LEU A 102 -0.52 -9.26 16.64
CA LEU A 102 -0.38 -9.74 15.26
C LEU A 102 -1.69 -10.28 14.70
N ASP A 103 -2.43 -11.04 15.50
CA ASP A 103 -3.70 -11.61 15.12
C ASP A 103 -4.81 -10.56 15.01
N LEU A 104 -4.79 -9.54 15.87
CA LEU A 104 -5.70 -8.39 15.77
C LEU A 104 -5.44 -7.57 14.51
N GLU A 105 -4.16 -7.29 14.20
CA GLU A 105 -3.77 -6.62 12.97
C GLU A 105 -4.13 -7.42 11.72
N TRP A 106 -4.00 -8.75 11.78
CA TRP A 106 -4.47 -9.64 10.71
C TRP A 106 -5.98 -9.56 10.51
N ALA A 107 -6.77 -9.56 11.58
CA ALA A 107 -8.21 -9.42 11.50
C ALA A 107 -8.62 -8.05 10.92
N ARG A 108 -7.94 -6.96 11.31
CA ARG A 108 -8.12 -5.62 10.73
C ARG A 108 -7.80 -5.60 9.23
N LEU A 109 -6.69 -6.22 8.83
CA LEU A 109 -6.32 -6.39 7.43
C LEU A 109 -7.41 -7.11 6.64
N ALA A 110 -7.87 -8.27 7.14
CA ALA A 110 -8.92 -9.04 6.49
C ALA A 110 -10.23 -8.23 6.34
N ALA A 111 -10.61 -7.48 7.37
CA ALA A 111 -11.79 -6.61 7.34
C ALA A 111 -11.66 -5.49 6.30
N ASN A 112 -10.49 -4.86 6.20
CA ASN A 112 -10.25 -3.82 5.20
C ASN A 112 -10.25 -4.37 3.77
N LEU A 113 -9.64 -5.54 3.53
CA LEU A 113 -9.64 -6.18 2.21
C LEU A 113 -11.06 -6.60 1.79
N LYS A 114 -11.87 -7.09 2.74
CA LYS A 114 -13.30 -7.34 2.51
C LYS A 114 -14.07 -6.06 2.18
N HIS A 115 -13.79 -4.97 2.88
CA HIS A 115 -14.47 -3.69 2.70
C HIS A 115 -14.13 -3.03 1.35
N SER A 116 -12.84 -2.98 1.01
CA SER A 116 -12.32 -2.29 -0.19
C SER A 116 -12.55 -3.06 -1.50
N ALA A 117 -12.65 -4.39 -1.44
CA ALA A 117 -12.76 -5.25 -2.62
C ALA A 117 -13.67 -6.46 -2.35
N PRO A 118 -14.97 -6.24 -2.06
CA PRO A 118 -15.88 -7.32 -1.67
C PRO A 118 -16.00 -8.40 -2.75
N ASP A 119 -16.00 -8.03 -4.02
CA ASP A 119 -16.13 -8.95 -5.17
C ASP A 119 -14.89 -9.86 -5.38
N CYS A 120 -13.77 -9.49 -4.77
CA CYS A 120 -12.53 -10.25 -4.79
C CYS A 120 -12.30 -11.04 -3.50
N TYR A 121 -13.05 -10.80 -2.43
CA TYR A 121 -12.84 -11.44 -1.13
C TYR A 121 -13.59 -12.77 -1.04
N ILE A 122 -12.90 -13.85 -0.68
CA ILE A 122 -13.52 -15.16 -0.49
C ILE A 122 -13.61 -15.46 1.00
N HIS A 123 -14.84 -15.66 1.48
CA HIS A 123 -15.12 -15.98 2.87
C HIS A 123 -14.64 -17.38 3.24
N THR A 124 -13.65 -17.47 4.12
CA THR A 124 -13.12 -18.73 4.66
C THR A 124 -12.97 -18.66 6.17
N SER A 125 -12.94 -19.82 6.84
CA SER A 125 -12.65 -19.93 8.27
C SER A 125 -11.17 -19.63 8.60
N PHE A 126 -10.28 -19.73 7.61
CA PHE A 126 -8.82 -19.56 7.79
C PHE A 126 -8.38 -18.14 8.16
N VAL A 127 -9.28 -17.17 8.06
CA VAL A 127 -9.03 -15.80 8.48
C VAL A 127 -8.91 -15.71 10.01
N ASN A 128 -9.71 -16.53 10.72
CA ASN A 128 -9.79 -16.53 12.18
C ASN A 128 -9.17 -17.79 12.81
N ALA A 129 -8.95 -18.84 12.03
CA ALA A 129 -8.31 -20.08 12.48
C ALA A 129 -6.89 -20.21 11.92
N HIS A 130 -5.95 -20.60 12.77
CA HIS A 130 -4.59 -20.92 12.34
C HIS A 130 -4.57 -22.20 11.50
N LEU A 131 -3.87 -22.16 10.37
CA LEU A 131 -3.63 -23.35 9.56
C LEU A 131 -2.75 -24.34 10.32
N GLN A 132 -3.09 -25.62 10.23
CA GLN A 132 -2.23 -26.67 10.74
C GLN A 132 -1.02 -26.84 9.82
N PRO A 133 0.15 -27.20 10.37
CA PRO A 133 1.30 -27.55 9.54
C PRO A 133 0.97 -28.77 8.67
N VAL A 134 1.28 -28.67 7.38
CA VAL A 134 1.00 -29.74 6.40
C VAL A 134 2.27 -30.13 5.65
N VAL A 135 2.30 -31.37 5.18
CA VAL A 135 3.34 -31.90 4.31
C VAL A 135 2.70 -32.23 2.96
N ILE A 136 3.25 -31.63 1.91
CA ILE A 136 2.86 -31.92 0.52
C ILE A 136 3.81 -32.97 -0.04
N SER A 137 3.24 -34.03 -0.61
CA SER A 137 3.98 -34.99 -1.44
C SER A 137 3.75 -34.65 -2.92
N LEU A 138 4.79 -34.14 -3.59
CA LEU A 138 4.71 -33.83 -5.03
C LEU A 138 4.54 -35.09 -5.89
N ALA A 139 4.98 -36.25 -5.41
CA ALA A 139 4.86 -37.52 -6.13
C ALA A 139 3.41 -37.99 -6.23
N THR A 140 2.63 -37.81 -5.17
CA THR A 140 1.23 -38.27 -5.07
C THR A 140 0.22 -37.16 -5.27
N ASN A 141 0.66 -35.89 -5.33
CA ASN A 141 -0.21 -34.71 -5.37
C ASN A 141 -1.20 -34.67 -4.19
N THR A 142 -0.73 -35.07 -3.01
CA THR A 142 -1.56 -35.13 -1.79
C THR A 142 -0.96 -34.29 -0.68
N THR A 143 -1.84 -33.80 0.18
CA THR A 143 -1.52 -33.02 1.38
C THR A 143 -1.90 -33.84 2.60
N SER A 144 -0.95 -34.05 3.51
CA SER A 144 -1.18 -34.69 4.81
C SER A 144 -0.84 -33.72 5.94
N LEU A 145 -1.38 -33.95 7.14
CA LEU A 145 -0.97 -33.19 8.31
C LEU A 145 0.48 -33.52 8.66
N SER A 146 1.21 -32.54 9.20
CA SER A 146 2.51 -32.78 9.80
C SER A 146 2.30 -33.46 11.16
N GLU A 147 2.89 -34.64 11.32
CA GLU A 147 2.73 -35.46 12.51
C GLU A 147 4.03 -35.50 13.32
N ASN A 148 3.93 -35.83 14.61
CA ASN A 148 5.09 -36.19 15.44
C ASN A 148 5.52 -37.64 15.17
N THR A 149 6.52 -38.12 15.91
CA THR A 149 7.02 -39.49 15.78
C THR A 149 5.98 -40.56 16.14
N ALA A 150 4.92 -40.19 16.87
CA ALA A 150 3.80 -41.05 17.24
C ALA A 150 2.61 -40.97 16.26
N GLY A 151 2.73 -40.25 15.13
CA GLY A 151 1.66 -40.12 14.14
C GLY A 151 0.53 -39.16 14.54
N GLN A 152 0.73 -38.35 15.59
CA GLN A 152 -0.26 -37.39 16.06
C GLN A 152 0.01 -36.00 15.44
N PRO A 153 -1.02 -35.28 14.96
CA PRO A 153 -0.84 -34.05 14.19
C PRO A 153 -0.46 -32.85 15.06
N TRP A 154 0.49 -32.05 14.59
CA TRP A 154 0.85 -30.80 15.25
C TRP A 154 -0.25 -29.73 15.11
N LYS A 155 -0.51 -29.00 16.20
CA LYS A 155 -1.40 -27.83 16.21
C LYS A 155 -0.75 -26.67 16.96
N LEU A 156 -0.99 -25.44 16.53
CA LEU A 156 -0.57 -24.26 17.31
C LEU A 156 -1.25 -24.25 18.69
N CYS A 157 -0.44 -24.11 19.73
CA CYS A 157 -0.92 -23.93 21.10
C CYS A 157 -1.20 -22.45 21.36
N THR A 158 -2.46 -22.12 21.60
CA THR A 158 -2.92 -20.78 22.01
C THR A 158 -3.43 -20.75 23.45
N ASP A 159 -3.32 -21.87 24.17
CA ASP A 159 -3.77 -22.00 25.55
C ASP A 159 -2.63 -21.61 26.51
N ASP A 160 -2.74 -20.41 27.08
CA ASP A 160 -1.74 -19.89 28.02
C ASP A 160 -1.63 -20.72 29.30
N THR A 161 -2.72 -21.39 29.73
CA THR A 161 -2.69 -22.20 30.95
C THR A 161 -1.89 -23.47 30.74
N LEU A 162 -2.04 -24.09 29.57
CA LEU A 162 -1.30 -25.28 29.17
C LEU A 162 0.18 -24.95 28.90
N LEU A 163 0.49 -23.78 28.32
CA LEU A 163 1.87 -23.30 28.17
C LEU A 163 2.52 -23.00 29.52
N ALA A 164 1.81 -22.31 30.42
CA ALA A 164 2.31 -22.01 31.76
C ALA A 164 2.57 -23.28 32.58
N ALA A 165 1.69 -24.29 32.48
CA ALA A 165 1.89 -25.60 33.12
C ALA A 165 3.16 -26.32 32.62
N ALA A 166 3.57 -26.08 31.38
CA ALA A 166 4.80 -26.59 30.78
C ALA A 166 6.04 -25.69 31.01
N GLY A 167 5.91 -24.57 31.75
CA GLY A 167 6.99 -23.61 31.96
C GLY A 167 7.35 -22.79 30.72
N LEU A 168 6.44 -22.69 29.75
CA LEU A 168 6.64 -21.98 28.48
C LEU A 168 5.99 -20.59 28.52
N PRO A 169 6.51 -19.61 27.75
CA PRO A 169 5.89 -18.29 27.63
C PRO A 169 4.45 -18.38 27.11
N SER A 170 3.58 -17.50 27.62
CA SER A 170 2.22 -17.32 27.12
C SER A 170 2.22 -16.98 25.62
N TYR A 171 1.23 -17.49 24.90
CA TYR A 171 0.96 -17.11 23.52
C TYR A 171 0.62 -15.63 23.43
N HIS A 172 -0.32 -15.15 24.26
CA HIS A 172 -0.81 -13.77 24.19
C HIS A 172 0.23 -12.76 24.68
N ALA A 173 1.02 -13.10 25.70
CA ALA A 173 1.99 -12.19 26.32
C ALA A 173 3.44 -12.38 25.83
N SER A 174 3.68 -13.14 24.76
CA SER A 174 5.02 -13.27 24.16
C SER A 174 5.02 -13.21 22.63
N HIS A 175 6.23 -13.22 22.07
CA HIS A 175 6.48 -13.37 20.63
C HIS A 175 6.78 -14.82 20.25
N GLU A 176 6.89 -15.71 21.23
CA GLU A 176 7.23 -17.11 21.01
C GLU A 176 5.95 -17.87 20.65
N ARG A 177 6.08 -18.83 19.73
CA ARG A 177 4.98 -19.70 19.32
C ARG A 177 5.40 -21.14 19.50
N PHE A 178 4.47 -21.97 19.96
CA PHE A 178 4.68 -23.39 20.21
C PHE A 178 3.60 -24.20 19.52
N LEU A 179 4.01 -25.28 18.86
CA LEU A 179 3.11 -26.33 18.44
C LEU A 179 2.95 -27.32 19.59
N SER A 180 1.74 -27.80 19.80
CA SER A 180 1.41 -28.84 20.77
C SER A 180 0.81 -30.06 20.06
N CYS A 181 1.04 -31.22 20.63
CA CYS A 181 0.45 -32.48 20.21
C CYS A 181 0.07 -33.32 21.44
N SER A 182 -1.13 -33.88 21.46
CA SER A 182 -1.58 -34.74 22.57
C SER A 182 -1.15 -36.19 22.31
N LEU A 183 -0.38 -36.75 23.23
CA LEU A 183 0.06 -38.14 23.18
C LEU A 183 -1.04 -39.06 23.72
N GLU A 184 -1.00 -40.34 23.34
CA GLU A 184 -1.93 -41.36 23.86
C GLU A 184 -1.83 -41.53 25.39
N THR A 185 -0.69 -41.17 25.98
CA THR A 185 -0.46 -41.16 27.43
C THR A 185 -1.21 -40.05 28.16
N GLY A 186 -1.82 -39.11 27.43
CA GLY A 186 -2.42 -37.88 27.96
C GLY A 186 -1.43 -36.74 28.18
N GLU A 187 -0.12 -36.99 28.00
CA GLU A 187 0.90 -35.95 28.02
C GLU A 187 0.85 -35.09 26.76
N THR A 188 1.29 -33.84 26.86
CA THR A 188 1.38 -32.92 25.72
C THR A 188 2.83 -32.68 25.34
N GLU A 189 3.17 -32.97 24.09
CA GLU A 189 4.47 -32.67 23.51
C GLU A 189 4.46 -31.24 22.93
N PHE A 190 5.54 -30.48 23.13
CA PHE A 190 5.68 -29.12 22.60
C PHE A 190 6.88 -28.99 21.67
N ARG A 191 6.70 -28.23 20.58
CA ARG A 191 7.78 -27.85 19.65
C ARG A 191 7.77 -26.35 19.44
N LYS A 192 8.87 -25.67 19.76
CA LYS A 192 9.04 -24.23 19.49
C LYS A 192 9.09 -23.98 17.99
N ILE A 193 8.36 -22.96 17.53
CA ILE A 193 8.40 -22.49 16.15
C ILE A 193 9.58 -21.52 16.03
N ASN A 194 10.53 -21.83 15.14
CA ASN A 194 11.61 -20.89 14.85
C ASN A 194 11.06 -19.73 14.00
N PRO A 195 11.18 -18.47 14.46
CA PRO A 195 10.65 -17.31 13.74
C PRO A 195 11.46 -16.96 12.48
N SER A 196 12.58 -17.63 12.24
CA SER A 196 13.47 -17.38 11.12
C SER A 196 12.96 -18.05 9.84
N SER A 197 12.66 -17.17 8.87
CA SER A 197 12.60 -17.37 7.42
C SER A 197 11.45 -18.19 6.83
N ASN A 198 10.47 -17.45 6.27
CA ASN A 198 9.47 -17.87 5.29
C ASN A 198 8.49 -18.97 5.79
N PRO A 199 7.14 -18.80 5.77
CA PRO A 199 6.18 -19.86 6.15
C PRO A 199 6.29 -21.18 5.34
N PHE A 200 7.30 -21.28 4.48
CA PHE A 200 7.52 -22.27 3.44
C PHE A 200 8.91 -22.93 3.44
N GLN A 201 9.77 -22.69 4.44
CA GLN A 201 11.05 -23.40 4.53
C GLN A 201 10.94 -24.72 5.30
N SER A 202 10.98 -25.83 4.56
CA SER A 202 12.13 -26.75 4.49
C SER A 202 11.73 -27.91 3.60
N ALA A 203 12.31 -28.03 2.41
CA ALA A 203 12.32 -29.31 1.70
C ALA A 203 13.28 -30.20 2.49
N GLU A 204 12.76 -31.07 3.35
CA GLU A 204 13.57 -32.16 3.87
C GLU A 204 13.83 -33.11 2.71
N THR A 205 15.05 -33.05 2.16
CA THR A 205 15.56 -34.13 1.32
C THR A 205 15.70 -35.35 2.22
N ALA A 206 14.62 -36.13 2.35
CA ALA A 206 14.67 -37.42 2.99
C ALA A 206 15.69 -38.27 2.24
N SER A 207 16.84 -38.49 2.86
CA SER A 207 17.93 -39.33 2.38
C SER A 207 17.47 -40.79 2.34
N SER A 208 16.68 -41.17 1.34
CA SER A 208 16.46 -42.55 0.83
C SER A 208 15.24 -42.69 -0.10
N SER A 209 14.30 -41.73 -0.16
CA SER A 209 13.11 -41.84 -1.03
C SER A 209 13.05 -40.74 -2.08
N SER A 210 12.84 -41.11 -3.34
CA SER A 210 12.77 -40.22 -4.52
C SER A 210 11.61 -39.20 -4.54
N ALA A 211 10.80 -39.12 -3.47
CA ALA A 211 9.66 -38.21 -3.38
C ALA A 211 10.02 -36.93 -2.62
N VAL A 212 10.01 -35.79 -3.31
CA VAL A 212 10.17 -34.48 -2.69
C VAL A 212 8.95 -34.18 -1.81
N LYS A 213 9.18 -33.99 -0.51
CA LYS A 213 8.19 -33.54 0.46
C LYS A 213 8.43 -32.07 0.79
N ILE A 214 7.36 -31.28 0.82
CA ILE A 214 7.40 -29.85 1.13
C ILE A 214 6.58 -29.60 2.39
N SER A 215 7.22 -29.11 3.44
CA SER A 215 6.53 -28.66 4.65
C SER A 215 5.99 -27.24 4.44
N LEU A 216 4.68 -27.07 4.61
CA LEU A 216 4.01 -25.76 4.57
C LEU A 216 3.39 -25.44 5.93
N PHE A 217 3.17 -24.15 6.16
CA PHE A 217 2.45 -23.65 7.34
C PHE A 217 3.12 -24.07 8.66
N SER A 218 4.45 -24.22 8.65
CA SER A 218 5.24 -24.59 9.83
C SER A 218 5.10 -23.58 10.99
N SER A 219 4.78 -22.32 10.66
CA SER A 219 4.47 -21.26 11.62
C SER A 219 3.00 -21.17 12.03
N SER A 220 2.15 -22.06 11.52
CA SER A 220 0.69 -22.02 11.65
C SER A 220 0.10 -20.63 11.39
N PRO A 221 0.30 -20.07 10.18
CA PRO A 221 -0.22 -18.76 9.83
C PRO A 221 -1.75 -18.79 9.70
N ARG A 222 -2.37 -17.63 9.80
CA ARG A 222 -3.73 -17.40 9.29
C ARG A 222 -3.67 -17.12 7.78
N LEU A 223 -4.78 -17.35 7.09
CA LEU A 223 -4.88 -17.20 5.63
C LEU A 223 -6.08 -16.32 5.24
N ILE A 224 -5.82 -15.35 4.35
CA ILE A 224 -6.87 -14.62 3.63
C ILE A 224 -6.85 -15.12 2.19
N VAL A 225 -8.03 -15.41 1.64
CA VAL A 225 -8.20 -15.87 0.26
C VAL A 225 -8.87 -14.78 -0.55
N ARG A 226 -8.24 -14.37 -1.65
CA ARG A 226 -8.78 -13.39 -2.60
C ARG A 226 -8.70 -13.92 -4.02
N ARG A 227 -9.57 -13.43 -4.90
CA ARG A 227 -9.40 -13.58 -6.35
C ARG A 227 -8.17 -12.83 -6.82
N LEU A 228 -7.49 -13.40 -7.80
CA LEU A 228 -6.28 -12.83 -8.37
C LEU A 228 -6.56 -11.50 -9.06
N ILE A 229 -5.68 -10.52 -8.81
CA ILE A 229 -5.62 -9.25 -9.51
C ILE A 229 -4.31 -9.27 -10.31
N PRO A 230 -4.35 -9.70 -11.57
CA PRO A 230 -3.14 -10.18 -12.26
C PRO A 230 -2.30 -9.08 -12.91
N VAL A 231 -2.87 -7.91 -13.19
CA VAL A 231 -2.18 -6.83 -13.91
C VAL A 231 -1.73 -5.78 -12.91
N SER A 232 -0.43 -5.48 -12.87
CA SER A 232 0.08 -4.37 -12.05
C SER A 232 -0.31 -3.02 -12.66
N LEU A 233 -0.27 -1.94 -11.87
CA LEU A 233 -0.52 -0.59 -12.40
C LEU A 233 0.38 -0.27 -13.61
N GLU A 234 1.67 -0.58 -13.52
CA GLU A 234 2.65 -0.31 -14.59
C GLU A 234 2.37 -1.11 -15.85
N GLN A 235 1.98 -2.39 -15.71
CA GLN A 235 1.56 -3.22 -16.82
C GLN A 235 0.29 -2.68 -17.48
N HIS A 236 -0.66 -2.15 -16.69
CA HIS A 236 -1.86 -1.53 -17.24
C HIS A 236 -1.55 -0.23 -17.98
N LEU A 237 -0.66 0.61 -17.46
CA LEU A 237 -0.19 1.80 -18.17
C LEU A 237 0.51 1.43 -19.49
N ALA A 238 1.26 0.32 -19.48
CA ALA A 238 1.89 -0.20 -20.69
C ALA A 238 0.87 -0.70 -21.72
N LEU A 239 -0.19 -1.38 -21.27
CA LEU A 239 -1.33 -1.79 -22.10
C LEU A 239 -2.03 -0.60 -22.74
N LEU A 240 -2.31 0.47 -21.98
CA LEU A 240 -2.87 1.71 -22.52
C LEU A 240 -1.92 2.38 -23.53
N GLY A 241 -0.61 2.22 -23.35
CA GLY A 241 0.42 2.67 -24.29
C GLY A 241 0.57 1.78 -25.54
N GLY A 242 -0.13 0.64 -25.61
CA GLY A 242 -0.11 -0.30 -26.74
C GLY A 242 0.90 -1.45 -26.63
N ILE A 243 1.53 -1.65 -25.46
CA ILE A 243 2.43 -2.80 -25.21
C ILE A 243 1.61 -3.99 -24.71
N PRO A 244 1.78 -5.20 -25.30
CA PRO A 244 1.06 -6.40 -24.85
C PRO A 244 1.40 -6.76 -23.40
N TRP A 245 0.43 -7.37 -22.72
CA TRP A 245 0.62 -7.85 -21.36
C TRP A 245 1.63 -9.01 -21.34
N PRO A 246 2.74 -8.92 -20.59
CA PRO A 246 3.76 -9.98 -20.58
C PRO A 246 3.35 -11.23 -19.80
N GLY A 247 2.20 -11.20 -19.09
CA GLY A 247 1.82 -12.22 -18.12
C GLY A 247 2.34 -11.91 -16.71
N ILE A 248 2.07 -12.82 -15.78
CA ILE A 248 2.58 -12.74 -14.41
C ILE A 248 4.01 -13.28 -14.40
N GLU A 249 4.94 -12.50 -13.86
CA GLU A 249 6.34 -12.89 -13.76
C GLU A 249 6.47 -14.19 -12.95
N ASN A 250 7.04 -15.22 -13.58
CA ASN A 250 7.08 -16.57 -13.04
C ASN A 250 8.43 -17.24 -13.37
N ALA A 251 9.51 -16.66 -12.85
CA ALA A 251 10.90 -17.01 -13.18
C ALA A 251 11.13 -16.94 -14.71
N LYS A 252 11.58 -18.03 -15.35
CA LYS A 252 11.93 -18.04 -16.77
C LYS A 252 10.74 -17.99 -17.73
N GLN A 253 9.54 -18.36 -17.29
CA GLN A 253 8.35 -18.44 -18.15
C GLN A 253 7.21 -17.67 -17.51
N PRO A 254 6.73 -16.57 -18.11
CA PRO A 254 5.60 -15.84 -17.56
C PRO A 254 4.33 -16.71 -17.59
N LEU A 255 3.48 -16.53 -16.59
CA LEU A 255 2.17 -17.15 -16.53
C LEU A 255 1.16 -16.25 -17.24
N VAL A 256 0.73 -16.66 -18.44
CA VAL A 256 -0.38 -16.02 -19.16
C VAL A 256 -1.68 -16.70 -18.74
N LEU A 257 -2.62 -15.91 -18.23
CA LEU A 257 -3.95 -16.38 -17.87
C LEU A 257 -4.83 -16.42 -19.12
N SER A 258 -5.77 -17.36 -19.17
CA SER A 258 -6.72 -17.48 -20.28
C SER A 258 -7.83 -16.41 -20.24
N GLY A 259 -8.65 -16.37 -21.30
CA GLY A 259 -9.72 -15.38 -21.46
C GLY A 259 -9.17 -14.04 -21.89
N ILE A 260 -9.68 -12.94 -21.34
CA ILE A 260 -9.29 -11.59 -21.79
C ILE A 260 -7.79 -11.32 -21.66
N TYR A 261 -7.14 -11.95 -20.68
CA TYR A 261 -5.71 -11.79 -20.44
C TYR A 261 -4.85 -12.41 -21.54
N GLU A 262 -5.33 -13.48 -22.17
CA GLU A 262 -4.69 -14.08 -23.33
C GLU A 262 -4.78 -13.13 -24.53
N ASP A 263 -5.94 -12.52 -24.76
CA ASP A 263 -6.13 -11.52 -25.82
C ASP A 263 -5.23 -10.30 -25.60
N LEU A 264 -5.13 -9.79 -24.37
CA LEU A 264 -4.25 -8.66 -24.02
C LEU A 264 -2.75 -8.98 -24.14
N SER A 265 -2.37 -10.26 -24.14
CA SER A 265 -0.99 -10.69 -24.40
C SER A 265 -0.62 -10.68 -25.88
N ARG A 266 -1.62 -10.57 -26.78
CA ARG A 266 -1.43 -10.60 -28.24
C ARG A 266 -1.28 -9.20 -28.81
N VAL A 267 -0.17 -8.98 -29.53
CA VAL A 267 0.11 -7.70 -30.21
C VAL A 267 -0.98 -7.34 -31.21
N ASP A 268 -1.46 -8.30 -32.01
CA ASP A 268 -2.47 -8.07 -33.04
C ASP A 268 -3.79 -7.54 -32.48
N TYR A 269 -4.19 -8.03 -31.29
CA TYR A 269 -5.43 -7.62 -30.64
C TYR A 269 -5.39 -6.14 -30.23
N LEU A 270 -4.26 -5.70 -29.67
CA LEU A 270 -4.05 -4.30 -29.29
C LEU A 270 -3.92 -3.38 -30.52
N GLN A 271 -3.22 -3.82 -31.57
CA GLN A 271 -3.08 -3.04 -32.80
C GLN A 271 -4.40 -2.83 -33.53
N GLN A 272 -5.33 -3.78 -33.44
CA GLN A 272 -6.68 -3.65 -33.98
C GLN A 272 -7.57 -2.70 -33.16
N GLY A 273 -7.10 -2.24 -32.00
CA GLY A 273 -7.85 -1.33 -31.12
C GLY A 273 -9.05 -1.98 -30.44
N ALA A 274 -9.13 -3.32 -30.42
CA ALA A 274 -10.27 -4.06 -29.85
C ALA A 274 -10.43 -3.84 -28.33
N ALA A 275 -9.36 -3.42 -27.65
CA ALA A 275 -9.37 -3.08 -26.23
C ALA A 275 -9.93 -1.67 -25.92
N PHE A 276 -10.07 -0.82 -26.94
CA PHE A 276 -10.55 0.56 -26.86
C PHE A 276 -11.96 0.70 -27.45
N LEU A 277 -12.68 1.76 -27.07
CA LEU A 277 -14.03 2.04 -27.53
C LEU A 277 -14.03 2.86 -28.83
N ILE A 278 -13.12 3.83 -28.96
CA ILE A 278 -13.14 4.84 -30.04
C ILE A 278 -11.83 4.80 -30.85
N SER A 279 -10.69 4.42 -30.23
CA SER A 279 -9.33 4.48 -30.80
C SER A 279 -9.16 3.92 -32.21
N ALA A 280 -9.89 2.86 -32.60
CA ALA A 280 -9.77 2.26 -33.93
C ALA A 280 -10.43 3.10 -35.05
N ARG A 281 -11.43 3.93 -34.73
CA ARG A 281 -12.25 4.64 -35.73
C ARG A 281 -11.86 6.11 -35.90
N ALA A 282 -11.29 6.74 -34.88
CA ALA A 282 -10.94 8.16 -34.87
C ALA A 282 -9.41 8.44 -35.05
N GLY A 283 -8.61 7.40 -35.31
CA GLY A 283 -7.16 7.53 -35.50
C GLY A 283 -6.39 7.91 -34.24
N ARG A 284 -5.14 8.39 -34.42
CA ARG A 284 -4.20 8.65 -33.31
C ARG A 284 -4.67 9.73 -32.35
N ALA A 285 -5.31 10.79 -32.84
CA ALA A 285 -5.83 11.87 -32.02
C ALA A 285 -6.96 11.38 -31.07
N GLY A 286 -7.90 10.57 -31.59
CA GLY A 286 -8.92 9.92 -30.77
C GLY A 286 -8.34 8.98 -29.73
N CYS A 287 -7.32 8.19 -30.09
CA CYS A 287 -6.61 7.31 -29.16
C CYS A 287 -5.94 8.09 -28.02
N LEU A 288 -5.32 9.23 -28.33
CA LEU A 288 -4.66 10.08 -27.32
C LEU A 288 -5.67 10.62 -26.30
N LEU A 289 -6.80 11.15 -26.77
CA LEU A 289 -7.86 11.66 -25.91
C LEU A 289 -8.52 10.55 -25.09
N GLU A 290 -8.73 9.38 -25.69
CA GLU A 290 -9.30 8.21 -24.99
C GLU A 290 -8.35 7.71 -23.90
N THR A 291 -7.05 7.68 -24.21
CA THR A 291 -6.02 7.31 -23.24
C THR A 291 -5.94 8.30 -22.08
N LEU A 292 -6.03 9.62 -22.36
CA LEU A 292 -6.11 10.63 -21.31
C LEU A 292 -7.33 10.37 -20.40
N HIS A 293 -8.50 10.12 -20.98
CA HIS A 293 -9.72 9.82 -20.23
C HIS A 293 -9.55 8.59 -19.33
N LEU A 294 -9.09 7.47 -19.90
CA LEU A 294 -8.88 6.20 -19.17
C LEU A 294 -7.86 6.37 -18.05
N LYS A 295 -6.77 7.12 -18.27
CA LYS A 295 -5.76 7.43 -17.25
C LYS A 295 -6.29 8.33 -16.13
N LEU A 296 -7.15 9.29 -16.43
CA LEU A 296 -7.81 10.11 -15.40
C LEU A 296 -8.81 9.29 -14.58
N VAL A 297 -9.60 8.42 -15.23
CA VAL A 297 -10.49 7.46 -14.57
C VAL A 297 -9.69 6.54 -13.65
N LEU A 298 -8.56 6.02 -14.13
CA LEU A 298 -7.64 5.18 -13.35
C LEU A 298 -7.13 5.92 -12.10
N LEU A 299 -6.63 7.15 -12.25
CA LEU A 299 -6.16 7.97 -11.14
C LEU A 299 -7.28 8.25 -10.13
N ARG A 300 -8.51 8.53 -10.60
CA ARG A 300 -9.68 8.71 -9.74
C ARG A 300 -10.03 7.44 -8.95
N GLN A 301 -9.97 6.27 -9.58
CA GLN A 301 -10.17 5.00 -8.88
C GLN A 301 -9.09 4.78 -7.81
N ILE A 302 -7.81 5.05 -8.13
CA ILE A 302 -6.69 4.98 -7.18
C ILE A 302 -6.95 5.86 -5.94
N VAL A 303 -7.25 7.14 -6.15
CA VAL A 303 -7.51 8.09 -5.04
C VAL A 303 -8.74 7.64 -4.23
N SER A 304 -9.78 7.13 -4.90
CA SER A 304 -10.98 6.61 -4.24
C SER A 304 -10.71 5.36 -3.39
N CYS A 305 -9.86 4.44 -3.87
CA CYS A 305 -9.45 3.25 -3.11
C CYS A 305 -8.69 3.63 -1.84
N VAL A 306 -7.77 4.59 -1.95
CA VAL A 306 -7.02 5.12 -0.79
C VAL A 306 -7.97 5.82 0.17
N GLN A 307 -8.84 6.71 -0.32
CA GLN A 307 -9.83 7.40 0.52
C GLN A 307 -10.72 6.42 1.29
N SER A 308 -11.32 5.44 0.60
CA SER A 308 -12.22 4.47 1.24
C SER A 308 -11.51 3.66 2.30
N SER A 309 -10.27 3.25 2.04
CA SER A 309 -9.48 2.46 2.98
C SER A 309 -9.02 3.31 4.18
N THR A 310 -8.58 4.55 3.96
CA THR A 310 -8.24 5.49 5.03
C THR A 310 -9.45 5.82 5.89
N ARG A 311 -10.65 5.99 5.30
CA ARG A 311 -11.89 6.19 6.04
C ARG A 311 -12.20 5.02 6.96
N PHE A 312 -12.06 3.80 6.43
CA PHE A 312 -12.36 2.57 7.16
C PHE A 312 -11.35 2.29 8.29
N LEU A 313 -10.05 2.47 8.00
CA LEU A 313 -8.97 2.17 8.95
C LEU A 313 -8.65 3.31 9.91
N GLN A 314 -8.94 4.56 9.54
CA GLN A 314 -8.42 5.77 10.18
C GLN A 314 -6.89 5.71 10.36
N LEU A 315 -6.21 5.23 9.32
CA LEU A 315 -4.75 5.17 9.20
C LEU A 315 -4.32 5.74 7.83
N PRO A 316 -3.23 6.54 7.78
CA PRO A 316 -2.53 6.81 6.53
C PRO A 316 -1.84 5.53 6.03
N PHE A 317 -1.33 5.50 4.79
CA PHE A 317 -0.66 4.32 4.23
C PHE A 317 0.85 4.33 4.44
N PHE A 318 1.51 5.47 4.18
CA PHE A 318 2.96 5.65 4.25
C PHE A 318 3.80 4.73 3.34
N ASN A 319 3.18 3.89 2.53
CA ASN A 319 3.85 2.93 1.64
C ASN A 319 3.26 2.88 0.22
N LEU A 320 2.40 3.84 -0.14
CA LEU A 320 1.81 3.88 -1.48
C LEU A 320 2.90 4.03 -2.55
N CYS A 321 2.86 3.13 -3.52
CA CYS A 321 3.66 3.14 -4.74
C CYS A 321 2.90 2.43 -5.87
N ALA A 322 3.50 2.30 -7.05
CA ALA A 322 2.83 1.65 -8.17
C ALA A 322 2.44 0.19 -7.87
N ALA A 323 3.29 -0.54 -7.13
CA ALA A 323 3.03 -1.93 -6.71
C ALA A 323 1.92 -2.06 -5.65
N SER A 324 1.47 -0.94 -5.05
CA SER A 324 0.33 -0.93 -4.14
C SER A 324 -0.99 -1.13 -4.89
N PHE A 325 -1.02 -1.00 -6.22
CA PHE A 325 -2.24 -1.05 -7.03
C PHE A 325 -2.16 -2.14 -8.10
N GLY A 326 -3.29 -2.82 -8.29
CA GLY A 326 -3.49 -3.77 -9.37
C GLY A 326 -4.78 -3.46 -10.12
N VAL A 327 -4.85 -3.94 -11.36
CA VAL A 327 -5.98 -3.76 -12.26
C VAL A 327 -6.53 -5.14 -12.61
N ARG A 328 -7.85 -5.26 -12.58
CA ARG A 328 -8.58 -6.43 -13.06
C ARG A 328 -9.60 -5.97 -14.09
N PHE A 329 -9.75 -6.77 -15.14
CA PHE A 329 -10.79 -6.58 -16.15
C PHE A 329 -11.96 -7.50 -15.82
N GLU A 330 -13.17 -6.97 -15.87
CA GLU A 330 -14.38 -7.77 -15.68
C GLU A 330 -14.79 -8.44 -16.99
N ASN A 331 -15.01 -9.75 -16.95
CA ASN A 331 -15.42 -10.50 -18.13
C ASN A 331 -16.91 -10.25 -18.42
N GLY A 332 -17.18 -9.55 -19.53
CA GLY A 332 -18.25 -9.92 -20.46
C GLY A 332 -19.71 -9.56 -20.14
N ALA A 333 -20.03 -8.87 -19.04
CA ALA A 333 -21.44 -8.53 -18.77
C ALA A 333 -21.93 -7.26 -19.51
N ASP A 334 -21.06 -6.26 -19.70
CA ASP A 334 -21.51 -4.90 -20.05
C ASP A 334 -21.31 -4.52 -21.53
N GLY A 335 -20.77 -5.42 -22.37
CA GLY A 335 -20.52 -5.16 -23.79
C GLY A 335 -19.47 -4.09 -24.11
N LEU A 336 -18.87 -3.49 -23.08
CA LEU A 336 -17.80 -2.50 -23.21
C LEU A 336 -16.43 -3.17 -23.41
N PRO A 337 -15.50 -2.50 -24.12
CA PRO A 337 -14.13 -2.96 -24.25
C PRO A 337 -13.40 -3.08 -22.90
N PRO A 338 -12.41 -3.98 -22.79
CA PRO A 338 -11.68 -4.27 -21.55
C PRO A 338 -11.19 -3.05 -20.78
N PHE A 339 -10.58 -2.07 -21.46
CA PHE A 339 -10.01 -0.91 -20.76
C PHE A 339 -11.07 0.00 -20.12
N TRP A 340 -12.30 -0.01 -20.63
CA TRP A 340 -13.42 0.73 -20.03
C TRP A 340 -14.03 0.01 -18.82
N ASN A 341 -13.79 -1.30 -18.70
CA ASN A 341 -14.21 -2.13 -17.56
C ASN A 341 -13.07 -2.42 -16.58
N ALA A 342 -11.96 -1.68 -16.69
CA ALA A 342 -10.83 -1.82 -15.79
C ALA A 342 -11.19 -1.32 -14.37
N LYS A 343 -11.01 -2.18 -13.38
CA LYS A 343 -11.17 -1.85 -11.96
C LYS A 343 -9.82 -1.88 -11.25
N VAL A 344 -9.54 -0.82 -10.50
CA VAL A 344 -8.36 -0.71 -9.64
C VAL A 344 -8.65 -1.31 -8.28
N TYR A 345 -7.66 -2.02 -7.74
CA TYR A 345 -7.69 -2.58 -6.41
C TYR A 345 -6.43 -2.21 -5.66
N LEU A 346 -6.60 -1.92 -4.37
CA LEU A 346 -5.49 -1.74 -3.45
C LEU A 346 -4.97 -3.12 -3.00
N LEU A 347 -3.70 -3.39 -3.30
CA LEU A 347 -3.03 -4.67 -3.10
C LEU A 347 -2.15 -4.71 -1.85
N GLN A 348 -1.89 -3.57 -1.22
CA GLN A 348 -1.02 -3.47 -0.06
C GLN A 348 -1.75 -2.88 1.15
N PRO A 349 -1.51 -3.40 2.36
CA PRO A 349 -2.00 -2.78 3.58
C PRO A 349 -1.27 -1.47 3.87
N SER A 350 -1.84 -0.67 4.76
CA SER A 350 -1.14 0.45 5.37
C SER A 350 0.07 -0.06 6.17
N ASP A 351 1.21 0.61 6.01
CA ASP A 351 2.37 0.47 6.89
C ASP A 351 2.35 1.49 8.03
N ALA A 352 1.26 2.24 8.23
CA ALA A 352 1.14 3.14 9.36
C ALA A 352 0.76 2.39 10.65
N VAL A 353 1.30 2.88 11.76
CA VAL A 353 0.87 2.55 13.13
C VAL A 353 0.42 3.84 13.79
N SER A 354 -0.76 3.80 14.37
CA SER A 354 -1.23 4.85 15.27
C SER A 354 -0.58 4.69 16.64
N LEU A 355 0.02 5.76 17.12
CA LEU A 355 0.55 5.87 18.48
C LEU A 355 -0.26 6.92 19.21
N THR A 356 -1.04 6.47 20.19
CA THR A 356 -1.69 7.37 21.13
C THR A 356 -0.63 7.92 22.07
N VAL A 357 -0.48 9.23 22.09
CA VAL A 357 0.51 9.86 22.97
C VAL A 357 -0.03 9.83 24.40
N PRO A 358 0.69 9.25 25.38
CA PRO A 358 0.21 9.16 26.75
C PRO A 358 -0.14 10.55 27.32
N GLY A 359 -1.30 10.66 27.97
CA GLY A 359 -1.77 11.91 28.58
C GLY A 359 -2.45 12.89 27.62
N THR A 360 -2.59 12.56 26.33
CA THR A 360 -3.35 13.38 25.37
C THR A 360 -4.34 12.53 24.57
N LEU A 361 -5.25 13.21 23.88
CA LEU A 361 -6.10 12.59 22.86
C LEU A 361 -5.41 12.50 21.50
N SER A 362 -4.21 13.07 21.37
CA SER A 362 -3.52 13.19 20.10
C SER A 362 -2.91 11.86 19.67
N THR A 363 -3.08 11.57 18.39
CA THR A 363 -2.51 10.38 17.74
C THR A 363 -1.43 10.81 16.77
N VAL A 364 -0.24 10.22 16.92
CA VAL A 364 0.85 10.38 15.95
C VAL A 364 0.95 9.10 15.13
N TYR A 365 1.23 9.24 13.84
CA TYR A 365 1.38 8.09 12.96
C TYR A 365 2.85 7.87 12.61
N GLN A 366 3.27 6.60 12.66
CA GLN A 366 4.61 6.18 12.25
C GLN A 366 4.53 5.08 11.20
N ARG A 367 5.59 4.96 10.41
CA ARG A 367 5.75 3.86 9.48
C ARG A 367 6.30 2.60 10.19
N ARG A 368 5.81 1.43 9.78
CA ARG A 368 6.32 0.09 10.14
C ARG A 368 7.59 -0.23 9.37
N GLY A 369 8.52 -0.91 10.03
CA GLY A 369 9.75 -1.40 9.40
C GLY A 369 10.78 -0.32 9.17
N ALA A 370 11.83 -0.68 8.41
CA ALA A 370 12.96 0.21 8.15
C ALA A 370 12.59 1.34 7.17
N ALA A 371 13.23 2.49 7.35
CA ALA A 371 13.18 3.57 6.38
C ALA A 371 13.67 3.05 5.00
N SER A 372 12.90 3.31 3.96
CA SER A 372 13.27 3.00 2.58
C SER A 372 13.40 4.28 1.78
N LEU A 373 14.46 4.40 0.98
CA LEU A 373 14.56 5.46 -0.02
C LEU A 373 13.60 5.10 -1.17
N SER A 374 12.54 5.89 -1.32
CA SER A 374 11.56 5.72 -2.39
C SER A 374 11.16 7.09 -2.90
N ILE A 375 11.10 7.26 -4.22
CA ILE A 375 10.62 8.49 -4.85
C ILE A 375 9.16 8.79 -4.52
N TYR A 376 8.38 7.76 -4.15
CA TYR A 376 6.97 7.89 -3.75
C TYR A 376 6.78 8.42 -2.34
N GLN A 377 7.85 8.56 -1.55
CA GLN A 377 7.79 8.98 -0.16
C GLN A 377 8.45 10.35 0.01
N PRO A 378 7.83 11.29 0.74
CA PRO A 378 8.49 12.54 1.05
C PRO A 378 9.65 12.29 2.01
N GLU A 379 10.69 13.11 1.91
CA GLU A 379 11.87 13.02 2.78
C GLU A 379 11.49 13.05 4.28
N ALA A 380 10.45 13.83 4.63
CA ALA A 380 9.93 13.95 6.00
C ALA A 380 9.55 12.61 6.65
N LEU A 381 9.12 11.61 5.87
CA LEU A 381 8.76 10.29 6.38
C LEU A 381 9.97 9.52 6.94
N ASN A 382 11.17 9.82 6.44
CA ASN A 382 12.42 9.15 6.82
C ASN A 382 13.27 9.99 7.80
N LYS A 383 12.74 11.10 8.33
CA LYS A 383 13.44 12.02 9.26
C LYS A 383 13.27 11.65 10.74
N ALA A 384 12.89 10.41 11.06
CA ALA A 384 12.91 9.98 12.46
C ALA A 384 14.36 9.99 12.95
N VAL A 385 14.69 10.89 13.88
CA VAL A 385 16.03 11.02 14.44
C VAL A 385 16.07 10.29 15.77
N GLN A 386 17.04 9.41 15.93
CA GLN A 386 17.39 8.82 17.22
C GLN A 386 18.79 9.26 17.59
N GLY A 387 19.01 9.53 18.87
CA GLY A 387 20.32 9.95 19.31
C GLY A 387 20.42 9.97 20.83
N HIS A 388 21.48 10.60 21.30
CA HIS A 388 21.68 10.90 22.71
C HIS A 388 21.62 12.41 22.92
N CYS A 389 20.97 12.83 23.98
CA CYS A 389 20.85 14.24 24.35
C CYS A 389 21.27 14.45 25.80
N SER A 390 21.45 15.71 26.17
CA SER A 390 21.44 16.12 27.57
C SER A 390 20.22 16.98 27.81
N ILE A 391 19.51 16.76 28.92
CA ILE A 391 18.37 17.59 29.30
C ILE A 391 18.67 18.29 30.63
N ARG A 392 18.18 19.51 30.75
CA ARG A 392 18.13 20.25 32.02
C ARG A 392 16.70 20.61 32.33
N ILE A 393 16.21 20.22 33.51
CA ILE A 393 14.86 20.59 33.96
C ILE A 393 14.90 22.05 34.37
N LEU A 394 14.17 22.90 33.64
CA LEU A 394 14.08 24.33 33.91
C LEU A 394 12.98 24.59 34.93
N ARG A 395 11.79 24.03 34.69
CA ARG A 395 10.60 24.27 35.51
C ARG A 395 9.67 23.06 35.53
N ILE A 396 8.90 22.99 36.60
CA ILE A 396 7.78 22.07 36.77
C ILE A 396 6.51 22.93 36.79
N LEU A 397 5.61 22.67 35.85
CA LEU A 397 4.39 23.43 35.64
C LEU A 397 3.19 22.57 36.03
N PRO A 398 2.31 23.03 36.94
CA PRO A 398 1.07 22.32 37.23
C PRO A 398 0.12 22.38 36.02
N SER A 399 -0.60 21.28 35.77
CA SER A 399 -1.69 21.19 34.79
C SER A 399 -3.05 21.14 35.50
N GLU A 400 -4.14 21.42 34.77
CA GLU A 400 -5.49 21.62 35.33
C GLU A 400 -6.06 20.38 36.05
N ASN A 401 -5.59 19.18 35.72
CA ASN A 401 -6.08 17.91 36.28
C ASN A 401 -5.22 17.33 37.42
N GLY A 402 -4.27 18.11 37.97
CA GLY A 402 -3.29 17.59 38.95
C GLY A 402 -2.09 16.87 38.31
N ASP A 403 -2.10 16.74 36.98
CA ASP A 403 -0.93 16.32 36.19
C ASP A 403 0.15 17.40 36.17
N VAL A 404 1.37 17.00 35.80
CA VAL A 404 2.54 17.87 35.77
C VAL A 404 3.13 17.91 34.37
N CYS A 405 3.47 19.12 33.91
CA CYS A 405 4.28 19.37 32.72
C CYS A 405 5.69 19.79 33.13
N LEU A 406 6.69 19.40 32.36
CA LEU A 406 8.07 19.81 32.54
C LEU A 406 8.48 20.73 31.39
N GLU A 407 9.14 21.83 31.73
CA GLU A 407 9.86 22.65 30.77
C GLU A 407 11.34 22.28 30.89
N VAL A 408 11.91 21.75 29.81
CA VAL A 408 13.29 21.25 29.80
C VAL A 408 14.07 21.87 28.65
N SER A 409 15.33 22.19 28.90
CA SER A 409 16.29 22.53 27.85
C SER A 409 16.91 21.23 27.35
N LEU A 410 16.80 20.95 26.05
CA LEU A 410 17.40 19.79 25.40
C LEU A 410 18.60 20.25 24.55
N SER A 411 19.75 19.62 24.74
CA SER A 411 20.94 19.80 23.90
C SER A 411 21.35 18.49 23.22
N SER A 412 21.65 18.57 21.92
CA SER A 412 22.05 17.41 21.12
C SER A 412 22.99 17.84 19.98
N SER A 413 23.83 16.91 19.51
CA SER A 413 24.59 17.08 18.25
C SER A 413 23.68 16.96 17.02
N GLU A 414 22.50 16.36 17.18
CA GLU A 414 21.50 16.25 16.13
C GLU A 414 20.85 17.60 15.81
N ASN A 415 20.37 17.77 14.58
CA ASN A 415 19.71 19.01 14.17
C ASN A 415 18.29 19.11 14.78
N LEU A 416 18.20 19.80 15.92
CA LEU A 416 16.93 20.07 16.62
C LEU A 416 16.10 21.21 16.00
N ALA A 417 16.69 22.01 15.10
CA ALA A 417 16.19 23.34 14.75
C ALA A 417 15.19 23.39 13.58
N ALA A 418 14.83 22.25 12.96
CA ALA A 418 14.26 22.26 11.61
C ALA A 418 12.81 21.80 11.45
N VAL A 419 12.11 21.37 12.50
CA VAL A 419 10.80 20.72 12.32
C VAL A 419 9.80 21.17 13.39
N ALA A 420 8.88 22.05 13.00
CA ALA A 420 7.66 22.29 13.78
C ALA A 420 6.84 20.99 13.84
N ASP A 421 6.10 20.79 14.93
CA ASP A 421 5.23 19.61 15.15
C ASP A 421 5.99 18.28 15.18
N VAL A 422 7.06 18.19 15.97
CA VAL A 422 7.76 16.94 16.28
C VAL A 422 7.50 16.52 17.71
N LEU A 423 7.04 15.28 17.88
CA LEU A 423 6.97 14.63 19.18
C LEU A 423 8.36 14.12 19.57
N VAL A 424 8.89 14.64 20.68
CA VAL A 424 10.13 14.17 21.29
C VAL A 424 9.79 13.18 22.39
N CYS A 425 10.42 12.00 22.33
CA CYS A 425 10.32 10.97 23.37
C CYS A 425 11.68 10.80 24.04
N LEU A 426 11.69 10.88 25.37
CA LEU A 426 12.88 10.80 26.23
C LEU A 426 12.66 9.76 27.30
N GLN A 427 13.71 9.02 27.65
CA GLN A 427 13.69 8.15 28.83
C GLN A 427 14.63 8.72 29.89
N VAL A 428 14.07 9.14 31.03
CA VAL A 428 14.81 9.79 32.11
C VAL A 428 14.93 8.83 33.29
N PRO A 429 16.14 8.39 33.67
CA PRO A 429 16.33 7.57 34.86
C PRO A 429 16.18 8.44 36.10
N LEU A 430 15.16 8.15 36.92
CA LEU A 430 15.03 8.68 38.27
C LEU A 430 15.50 7.62 39.28
N SER A 431 15.71 8.03 40.54
CA SER A 431 16.19 7.13 41.59
C SER A 431 15.24 5.96 41.89
N SER A 432 13.95 6.11 41.60
CA SER A 432 12.90 5.11 41.85
C SER A 432 12.50 4.31 40.61
N GLU A 433 12.56 4.90 39.42
CA GLU A 433 12.07 4.30 38.18
C GLU A 433 12.63 5.01 36.93
N LEU A 434 12.51 4.35 35.77
CA LEU A 434 12.73 4.97 34.46
C LEU A 434 11.43 5.64 34.01
N VAL A 435 11.48 6.94 33.70
CA VAL A 435 10.28 7.69 33.29
C VAL A 435 10.37 8.13 31.84
N ASP A 436 9.34 7.78 31.06
CA ASP A 436 9.17 8.28 29.70
C ASP A 436 8.55 9.67 29.70
N LEU A 437 9.26 10.64 29.12
CA LEU A 437 8.76 11.99 28.88
C LEU A 437 8.46 12.17 27.40
N HIS A 438 7.27 12.68 27.11
CA HIS A 438 6.82 13.02 25.77
C HIS A 438 6.55 14.52 25.69
N GLY A 439 6.98 15.20 24.64
CA GLY A 439 6.80 16.65 24.52
C GLY A 439 6.98 17.20 23.13
N PHE A 440 6.69 18.49 22.97
CA PHE A 440 6.89 19.24 21.73
C PHE A 440 7.84 20.41 21.98
N PHE A 441 8.64 20.76 20.97
CA PHE A 441 9.46 21.95 21.03
C PHE A 441 8.57 23.19 21.16
N ASP A 442 8.95 24.14 22.02
CA ASP A 442 8.19 25.38 22.17
C ASP A 442 8.39 26.26 20.92
N PRO A 443 7.35 26.48 20.08
CA PRO A 443 7.48 27.25 18.85
C PRO A 443 7.81 28.73 19.10
N ARG A 444 7.62 29.23 20.33
CA ARG A 444 7.94 30.62 20.73
C ARG A 444 9.35 30.76 21.25
N SER A 445 10.02 29.65 21.56
CA SER A 445 11.41 29.67 21.99
C SER A 445 12.32 29.91 20.77
N LYS A 446 12.98 31.07 20.71
CA LYS A 446 14.10 31.23 19.79
C LYS A 446 15.19 30.27 20.25
N SER A 447 15.74 29.45 19.34
CA SER A 447 16.86 28.55 19.65
C SER A 447 17.92 29.34 20.42
N ILE A 448 18.28 28.85 21.60
CA ILE A 448 19.19 29.55 22.53
C ILE A 448 20.60 29.55 21.91
N LYS A 449 20.97 28.45 21.25
CA LYS A 449 22.17 28.21 20.40
C LYS A 449 21.85 27.13 19.35
N SER A 450 22.73 26.94 18.35
CA SER A 450 22.66 25.79 17.44
C SER A 450 22.78 24.48 18.24
N GLY A 451 21.82 23.56 18.08
CA GLY A 451 21.78 22.29 18.82
C GLY A 451 21.14 22.34 20.21
N GLU A 452 20.52 23.47 20.60
CA GLU A 452 19.74 23.61 21.84
C GLU A 452 18.30 24.05 21.55
N ALA A 453 17.33 23.41 22.19
CA ALA A 453 15.91 23.73 22.06
C ALA A 453 15.17 23.58 23.39
N ILE A 454 14.12 24.39 23.59
CA ILE A 454 13.23 24.23 24.75
C ILE A 454 12.13 23.25 24.38
N LEU A 455 12.01 22.20 25.19
CA LEU A 455 10.98 21.18 25.09
C LEU A 455 9.97 21.38 26.22
N LYS A 456 8.68 21.39 25.87
CA LYS A 456 7.60 21.34 26.86
C LYS A 456 6.95 19.96 26.82
N THR A 457 6.98 19.25 27.94
CA THR A 457 6.37 17.92 28.02
C THR A 457 4.86 18.01 28.12
N LEU A 458 4.21 16.95 27.66
CA LEU A 458 2.79 16.72 27.84
C LEU A 458 2.47 16.49 29.32
N PRO A 459 1.24 16.84 29.76
CA PRO A 459 0.80 16.56 31.13
C PRO A 459 0.86 15.07 31.43
N ARG A 460 1.43 14.70 32.58
CA ARG A 460 1.48 13.33 33.05
C ARG A 460 1.36 13.26 34.57
N SER A 461 0.71 12.20 35.06
CA SER A 461 0.70 11.82 36.47
C SER A 461 1.99 11.08 36.82
N PHE A 462 2.64 11.49 37.89
CA PHE A 462 3.86 10.85 38.41
C PHE A 462 3.58 10.30 39.81
N SER A 463 4.31 9.25 40.21
CA SER A 463 4.28 8.80 41.60
C SER A 463 4.81 9.91 42.52
N ASN A 464 4.38 9.93 43.78
CA ASN A 464 4.88 10.91 44.76
C ASN A 464 6.42 10.87 44.88
N ALA A 465 7.01 9.68 44.81
CA ALA A 465 8.47 9.50 44.84
C ALA A 465 9.13 10.13 43.60
N SER A 466 8.57 9.91 42.41
CA SER A 466 9.09 10.44 41.14
C SER A 466 8.94 11.96 41.07
N LEU A 467 7.85 12.53 41.58
CA LEU A 467 7.68 13.99 41.68
C LEU A 467 8.72 14.62 42.61
N SER A 468 8.95 14.06 43.80
CA SER A 468 9.96 14.59 44.72
C SER A 468 11.37 14.49 44.12
N ALA A 469 11.67 13.42 43.37
CA ALA A 469 12.93 13.27 42.64
C ALA A 469 13.09 14.34 41.53
N LEU A 470 12.04 14.57 40.71
CA LEU A 470 12.04 15.59 39.67
C LEU A 470 12.18 17.00 40.25
N GLN A 471 11.49 17.31 41.35
CA GLN A 471 11.60 18.58 42.07
C GLN A 471 13.02 18.83 42.57
N SER A 472 13.67 17.79 43.13
CA SER A 472 15.05 17.86 43.59
C SER A 472 16.05 17.99 42.43
N ALA A 473 15.66 17.55 41.22
CA ALA A 473 16.46 17.63 40.01
C ALA A 473 16.25 18.92 39.18
N VAL A 474 15.41 19.86 39.63
CA VAL A 474 15.26 21.15 38.95
C VAL A 474 16.62 21.87 38.94
N GLY A 475 17.06 22.28 37.75
CA GLY A 475 18.37 22.89 37.50
C GLY A 475 19.52 21.89 37.28
N SER A 476 19.35 20.60 37.61
CA SER A 476 20.35 19.58 37.32
C SER A 476 20.31 19.14 35.85
N THR A 477 21.42 18.59 35.36
CA THR A 477 21.54 18.11 33.97
C THR A 477 21.63 16.60 33.97
N PHE A 478 20.79 15.96 33.18
CA PHE A 478 20.87 14.54 32.85
C PHE A 478 21.58 14.42 31.51
N SER A 479 22.72 13.75 31.49
CA SER A 479 23.56 13.61 30.29
C SER A 479 23.40 12.24 29.66
N HIS A 480 23.66 12.15 28.34
CA HIS A 480 23.65 10.90 27.57
C HIS A 480 22.31 10.15 27.60
N LEU A 481 21.20 10.86 27.63
CA LEU A 481 19.87 10.25 27.57
C LEU A 481 19.51 9.85 26.14
N PRO A 482 19.04 8.61 25.91
CA PRO A 482 18.48 8.25 24.61
C PRO A 482 17.22 9.08 24.35
N PHE A 483 17.09 9.56 23.12
CA PHE A 483 15.89 10.26 22.68
C PHE A 483 15.51 9.87 21.25
N SER A 484 14.24 10.05 20.94
CA SER A 484 13.74 9.94 19.57
C SER A 484 12.85 11.11 19.21
N MET A 485 12.94 11.55 17.96
CA MET A 485 12.11 12.58 17.35
C MET A 485 11.20 11.96 16.30
N ILE A 486 9.90 12.13 16.50
CA ILE A 486 8.85 11.57 15.65
C ILE A 486 8.14 12.73 14.95
N PRO A 487 8.24 12.85 13.62
CA PRO A 487 7.51 13.89 12.89
C PRO A 487 6.00 13.66 13.03
N SER A 488 5.24 14.75 13.21
CA SER A 488 3.77 14.70 13.10
C SER A 488 3.38 14.50 11.63
N LEU A 489 3.18 13.24 11.26
CA LEU A 489 2.78 12.82 9.93
C LEU A 489 1.33 12.34 9.96
N SER A 490 0.62 12.54 8.86
CA SER A 490 -0.78 12.14 8.70
C SER A 490 -1.08 11.80 7.23
N SER A 491 -2.36 11.62 6.87
CA SER A 491 -2.81 11.30 5.50
C SER A 491 -2.35 12.25 4.39
N PRO A 492 -1.96 13.53 4.62
CA PRO A 492 -1.33 14.31 3.56
C PRO A 492 -0.02 13.72 3.02
N VAL A 493 0.69 12.86 3.77
CA VAL A 493 1.85 12.12 3.23
C VAL A 493 1.44 11.29 2.01
N ASP A 494 0.25 10.67 2.06
CA ASP A 494 -0.24 9.83 0.97
C ASP A 494 -0.60 10.68 -0.27
N LEU A 495 -0.95 11.98 -0.12
CA LEU A 495 -1.12 12.88 -1.27
C LEU A 495 0.18 13.05 -2.07
N TYR A 496 1.34 13.10 -1.40
CA TYR A 496 2.62 13.16 -2.09
C TYR A 496 2.82 11.90 -2.97
N SER A 497 2.58 10.72 -2.40
CA SER A 497 2.65 9.45 -3.13
C SER A 497 1.67 9.42 -4.31
N LEU A 498 0.45 9.92 -4.12
CA LEU A 498 -0.56 10.06 -5.17
C LEU A 498 -0.12 11.07 -6.25
N GLY A 499 0.60 12.14 -5.91
CA GLY A 499 1.17 13.08 -6.88
C GLY A 499 2.26 12.45 -7.75
N VAL A 500 3.12 11.60 -7.15
CA VAL A 500 4.11 10.82 -7.90
C VAL A 500 3.42 9.79 -8.81
N LEU A 501 2.38 9.10 -8.32
CA LEU A 501 1.57 8.18 -9.14
C LEU A 501 0.85 8.91 -10.27
N ALA A 502 0.27 10.07 -10.01
CA ALA A 502 -0.36 10.90 -11.04
C ALA A 502 0.64 11.32 -12.12
N THR A 503 1.87 11.66 -11.72
CA THR A 503 2.99 11.94 -12.64
C THR A 503 3.32 10.71 -13.48
N GLN A 504 3.41 9.53 -12.87
CA GLN A 504 3.68 8.27 -13.58
C GLN A 504 2.57 7.93 -14.59
N ILE A 505 1.31 8.12 -14.20
CA ILE A 505 0.15 7.79 -15.01
C ILE A 505 0.04 8.73 -16.21
N LEU A 506 0.17 10.05 -15.99
CA LEU A 506 -0.20 11.07 -16.96
C LEU A 506 0.98 11.62 -17.76
N VAL A 507 2.21 11.57 -17.24
CA VAL A 507 3.37 12.27 -17.82
C VAL A 507 4.53 11.34 -18.14
N ALA A 508 4.80 10.33 -17.30
CA ALA A 508 5.90 9.42 -17.54
C ALA A 508 5.56 8.35 -18.60
N ASN A 509 6.57 7.92 -19.35
CA ASN A 509 6.50 6.80 -20.28
C ASN A 509 7.89 6.17 -20.48
N THR A 510 8.05 5.35 -21.51
CA THR A 510 9.34 4.73 -21.85
C THR A 510 10.40 5.73 -22.34
N GLN A 511 9.98 6.91 -22.84
CA GLN A 511 10.87 7.97 -23.33
C GLN A 511 11.25 8.96 -22.22
N ILE A 512 10.33 9.21 -21.27
CA ILE A 512 10.53 10.06 -20.12
C ILE A 512 10.37 9.24 -18.84
N PRO A 513 11.49 8.78 -18.27
CA PRO A 513 11.48 8.07 -17.01
C PRO A 513 10.88 8.94 -15.90
N LEU A 514 10.16 8.28 -14.99
CA LEU A 514 9.46 8.93 -13.88
C LEU A 514 10.33 9.92 -13.08
N PRO A 515 11.61 9.66 -12.74
CA PRO A 515 12.43 10.64 -12.02
C PRO A 515 12.59 11.98 -12.76
N PHE A 516 12.73 11.96 -14.09
CA PHE A 516 12.86 13.17 -14.90
C PHE A 516 11.52 13.92 -15.01
N ALA A 517 10.41 13.20 -15.21
CA ALA A 517 9.08 13.80 -15.22
C ALA A 517 8.76 14.45 -13.88
N LEU A 518 9.07 13.77 -12.77
CA LEU A 518 8.84 14.25 -11.42
C LEU A 518 9.66 15.50 -11.09
N ASP A 519 10.96 15.50 -11.43
CA ASP A 519 11.80 16.68 -11.22
C ASP A 519 11.30 17.90 -12.02
N ALA A 520 10.95 17.71 -13.29
CA ALA A 520 10.37 18.77 -14.13
C ALA A 520 9.05 19.29 -13.56
N LEU A 521 8.22 18.41 -13.01
CA LEU A 521 6.94 18.79 -12.42
C LEU A 521 7.09 19.49 -11.07
N LEU A 522 8.01 19.05 -10.21
CA LEU A 522 8.31 19.73 -8.95
C LEU A 522 8.92 21.12 -9.22
N SER A 523 9.77 21.24 -10.25
CA SER A 523 10.27 22.52 -10.73
C SER A 523 9.14 23.44 -11.19
N LEU A 524 8.24 22.95 -12.06
CA LEU A 524 7.05 23.70 -12.50
C LEU A 524 6.21 24.14 -11.29
N THR A 525 5.94 23.23 -10.36
CA THR A 525 5.10 23.48 -9.17
C THR A 525 5.62 24.65 -8.35
N ARG A 526 6.94 24.69 -8.06
CA ARG A 526 7.57 25.81 -7.35
C ARG A 526 7.41 27.12 -8.14
N THR A 527 7.73 27.10 -9.43
CA THR A 527 7.60 28.28 -10.30
C THR A 527 6.19 28.86 -10.35
N VAL A 528 5.15 28.01 -10.39
CA VAL A 528 3.77 28.49 -10.50
C VAL A 528 3.17 28.89 -9.15
N PHE A 529 3.59 28.26 -8.04
CA PHE A 529 3.11 28.62 -6.69
C PHE A 529 3.76 29.90 -6.15
N ASP A 530 4.94 30.27 -6.63
CA ASP A 530 5.58 31.55 -6.31
C ASP A 530 4.89 32.74 -7.01
N ARG A 531 4.04 32.50 -8.02
CA ARG A 531 3.30 33.56 -8.72
C ARG A 531 2.03 33.94 -7.95
N ALA A 532 1.71 35.24 -7.90
CA ALA A 532 0.51 35.73 -7.21
C ALA A 532 -0.79 35.18 -7.84
N PRO A 533 -1.84 34.90 -7.05
CA PRO A 533 -3.02 34.11 -7.46
C PRO A 533 -4.04 34.89 -8.31
N ALA A 534 -3.60 35.72 -9.26
CA ALA A 534 -4.49 36.57 -10.06
C ALA A 534 -5.38 35.79 -11.05
N ALA A 535 -5.05 34.53 -11.36
CA ALA A 535 -5.76 33.67 -12.31
C ALA A 535 -5.80 32.21 -11.83
N SER A 536 -6.59 31.37 -12.50
CA SER A 536 -6.58 29.92 -12.25
C SER A 536 -5.20 29.32 -12.53
N LEU A 537 -4.82 28.31 -11.76
CA LEU A 537 -3.52 27.64 -11.88
C LEU A 537 -3.25 27.10 -13.30
N GLY A 538 -4.27 26.61 -14.00
CA GLY A 538 -4.14 26.19 -15.41
C GLY A 538 -3.70 27.33 -16.34
N THR A 539 -4.24 28.54 -16.17
CA THR A 539 -3.84 29.73 -16.94
C THR A 539 -2.42 30.19 -16.60
N ILE A 540 -2.02 30.07 -15.34
CA ILE A 540 -0.64 30.38 -14.90
C ILE A 540 0.34 29.38 -15.55
N ILE A 541 -0.03 28.09 -15.60
CA ILE A 541 0.75 27.06 -16.27
C ILE A 541 0.85 27.35 -17.77
N GLU A 542 -0.26 27.61 -18.46
CA GLU A 542 -0.28 27.96 -19.88
C GLU A 542 0.68 29.12 -20.21
N LYS A 543 0.62 30.20 -19.41
CA LYS A 543 1.53 31.34 -19.54
C LYS A 543 2.99 30.92 -19.33
N THR A 544 3.26 30.08 -18.35
CA THR A 544 4.62 29.57 -18.06
C THR A 544 5.17 28.75 -19.24
N PHE A 545 4.34 27.93 -19.89
CA PHE A 545 4.75 27.17 -21.09
C PHE A 545 4.91 28.04 -22.33
N SER A 546 4.16 29.15 -22.43
CA SER A 546 4.36 30.14 -23.49
C SER A 546 5.70 30.89 -23.32
N GLU A 547 6.12 31.12 -22.08
CA GLU A 547 7.42 31.72 -21.73
C GLU A 547 8.57 30.72 -21.88
N GLU A 548 8.34 29.44 -21.58
CA GLU A 548 9.34 28.37 -21.59
C GLU A 548 8.87 27.14 -22.42
N PRO A 549 8.83 27.23 -23.77
CA PRO A 549 8.25 26.18 -24.62
C PRO A 549 8.93 24.82 -24.51
N HIS A 550 10.24 24.80 -24.20
CA HIS A 550 11.03 23.57 -24.01
C HIS A 550 10.50 22.66 -22.88
N ARG A 551 9.64 23.17 -21.99
CA ARG A 551 8.98 22.34 -20.97
C ARG A 551 7.98 21.35 -21.58
N LEU A 552 7.45 21.63 -22.77
CA LEU A 552 6.57 20.72 -23.51
C LEU A 552 7.24 19.39 -23.80
N ASP A 553 8.55 19.40 -24.04
CA ASP A 553 9.30 18.18 -24.32
C ASP A 553 9.21 17.21 -23.15
N LYS A 554 9.10 17.71 -21.92
CA LYS A 554 9.07 16.92 -20.68
C LYS A 554 7.67 16.69 -20.10
N LEU A 555 6.78 17.67 -20.25
CA LEU A 555 5.48 17.74 -19.56
C LEU A 555 4.32 17.90 -20.54
N GLY A 556 4.51 17.57 -21.81
CA GLY A 556 3.47 17.64 -22.84
C GLY A 556 2.63 16.36 -22.93
N PRO A 557 1.46 16.43 -23.56
CA PRO A 557 0.53 15.30 -23.64
C PRO A 557 1.00 14.17 -24.55
N GLN A 558 2.04 14.37 -25.37
CA GLN A 558 2.59 13.33 -26.23
C GLN A 558 3.05 12.08 -25.47
N HIS A 559 3.33 12.23 -24.17
CA HIS A 559 3.79 11.12 -23.32
C HIS A 559 2.67 10.20 -22.84
N LEU A 560 1.41 10.52 -23.14
CA LEU A 560 0.28 9.65 -22.79
C LEU A 560 0.33 8.32 -23.54
N LEU A 561 0.91 8.29 -24.74
CA LEU A 561 1.10 7.09 -25.56
C LEU A 561 2.59 6.68 -25.59
N PHE A 562 2.86 5.43 -25.95
CA PHE A 562 4.24 4.96 -26.20
C PHE A 562 4.65 5.05 -27.67
N THR A 563 3.68 5.24 -28.56
CA THR A 563 3.97 5.54 -29.97
C THR A 563 4.46 6.99 -30.05
N PRO A 564 5.60 7.27 -30.72
CA PRO A 564 6.12 8.62 -30.85
C PRO A 564 5.08 9.58 -31.46
N LEU A 565 4.91 10.73 -30.82
CA LEU A 565 4.04 11.82 -31.25
C LEU A 565 4.74 13.15 -30.95
N SER A 566 4.64 14.13 -31.84
CA SER A 566 5.18 15.46 -31.56
C SER A 566 4.30 16.19 -30.52
N SER A 567 4.90 17.13 -29.79
CA SER A 567 4.16 17.96 -28.81
C SER A 567 3.08 18.81 -29.48
N GLU A 568 3.32 19.28 -30.71
CA GLU A 568 2.35 20.05 -31.51
C GLU A 568 1.13 19.20 -31.91
N GLU A 569 1.35 18.00 -32.47
CA GLU A 569 0.28 17.08 -32.82
C GLU A 569 -0.54 16.66 -31.58
N ALA A 570 0.14 16.46 -30.45
CA ALA A 570 -0.52 16.08 -29.19
C ALA A 570 -1.41 17.21 -28.63
N LEU A 571 -0.94 18.45 -28.67
CA LEU A 571 -1.71 19.63 -28.26
C LEU A 571 -2.85 19.98 -29.23
N ALA A 572 -2.72 19.61 -30.51
CA ALA A 572 -3.83 19.72 -31.46
C ALA A 572 -4.93 18.68 -31.18
N ALA A 573 -4.58 17.51 -30.64
CA ALA A 573 -5.51 16.42 -30.36
C ALA A 573 -6.24 16.55 -29.00
N ILE A 574 -5.63 17.22 -28.02
CA ILE A 574 -6.23 17.45 -26.70
C ILE A 574 -6.49 18.94 -26.52
N PRO A 575 -7.71 19.37 -26.13
CA PRO A 575 -7.98 20.77 -25.82
C PRO A 575 -6.93 21.34 -24.84
N PRO A 576 -6.16 22.39 -25.19
CA PRO A 576 -5.00 22.82 -24.39
C PRO A 576 -5.33 23.08 -22.92
N GLN A 577 -6.45 23.77 -22.65
CA GLN A 577 -6.91 24.03 -21.28
C GLN A 577 -7.13 22.76 -20.46
N LEU A 578 -7.57 21.67 -21.10
CA LEU A 578 -7.75 20.38 -20.40
C LEU A 578 -6.42 19.80 -19.94
N TRP A 579 -5.36 19.95 -20.75
CA TRP A 579 -4.02 19.53 -20.39
C TRP A 579 -3.44 20.41 -19.27
N TRP A 580 -3.60 21.73 -19.35
CA TRP A 580 -3.12 22.66 -18.32
C TRP A 580 -3.80 22.45 -16.98
N ASP A 581 -5.11 22.20 -16.97
CA ASP A 581 -5.83 21.86 -15.75
C ASP A 581 -5.44 20.47 -15.21
N THR A 582 -5.03 19.55 -16.08
CA THR A 582 -4.47 18.25 -15.68
C THR A 582 -3.13 18.44 -14.97
N LEU A 583 -2.21 19.24 -15.52
CA LEU A 583 -0.95 19.56 -14.83
C LEU A 583 -1.19 20.32 -13.52
N ALA A 584 -2.14 21.26 -13.51
CA ALA A 584 -2.54 21.99 -12.31
C ALA A 584 -3.01 21.05 -11.20
N LEU A 585 -3.83 20.04 -11.54
CA LEU A 585 -4.22 18.99 -10.61
C LEU A 585 -3.00 18.28 -10.01
N ILE A 586 -2.03 17.86 -10.84
CA ILE A 586 -0.85 17.13 -10.34
C ILE A 586 0.00 18.01 -9.41
N CYS A 587 0.25 19.26 -9.77
CA CYS A 587 0.99 20.22 -8.94
C CYS A 587 0.41 20.34 -7.51
N ARG A 588 -0.93 20.26 -7.38
CA ARG A 588 -1.61 20.40 -6.08
C ARG A 588 -1.46 19.19 -5.15
N PHE A 589 -1.05 18.03 -5.66
CA PHE A 589 -0.85 16.82 -4.83
C PHE A 589 0.33 16.92 -3.87
N PHE A 590 1.30 17.81 -4.10
CA PHE A 590 2.53 17.87 -3.30
C PHE A 590 2.36 18.80 -2.09
N PRO A 591 2.20 18.28 -0.85
CA PRO A 591 2.01 19.12 0.33
C PRO A 591 3.27 19.92 0.66
N GLY A 592 3.09 21.14 1.17
CA GLY A 592 4.19 21.98 1.63
C GLY A 592 5.00 22.69 0.53
N LEU A 593 4.64 22.52 -0.76
CA LEU A 593 5.29 23.27 -1.84
C LEU A 593 4.71 24.67 -2.07
N GLY A 594 3.49 24.95 -1.62
CA GLY A 594 2.87 26.27 -1.74
C GLY A 594 1.43 26.32 -1.20
N SER A 595 0.82 27.49 -1.25
CA SER A 595 -0.54 27.74 -0.73
C SER A 595 -1.64 27.04 -1.55
N GLU A 596 -1.36 26.71 -2.81
CA GLU A 596 -2.28 26.05 -3.72
C GLU A 596 -2.31 24.52 -3.58
N SER A 597 -1.37 23.92 -2.84
CA SER A 597 -1.37 22.48 -2.54
C SER A 597 -2.66 22.07 -1.81
N PHE A 598 -3.14 20.84 -2.05
CA PHE A 598 -4.32 20.30 -1.36
C PHE A 598 -4.15 20.23 0.17
N SER A 599 -2.91 20.14 0.63
CA SER A 599 -2.56 20.23 2.05
C SER A 599 -1.34 21.13 2.25
N ARG A 600 -1.35 21.89 3.37
CA ARG A 600 -0.29 22.81 3.73
C ARG A 600 1.00 22.12 4.18
N HIS A 601 0.88 20.99 4.89
CA HIS A 601 2.02 20.22 5.38
C HIS A 601 1.63 18.75 5.61
N PHE A 602 2.61 17.90 5.89
CA PHE A 602 2.41 16.45 6.03
C PHE A 602 1.60 16.03 7.27
N GLY A 603 1.53 16.88 8.29
CA GLY A 603 0.79 16.64 9.54
C GLY A 603 -0.64 17.20 9.56
N ALA A 604 -1.10 17.86 8.50
CA ALA A 604 -2.36 18.63 8.51
C ALA A 604 -3.65 17.77 8.42
N GLY A 605 -3.60 16.48 8.73
CA GLY A 605 -4.78 15.61 8.72
C GLY A 605 -5.65 15.84 9.96
N GLN A 606 -6.97 15.78 9.80
CA GLN A 606 -7.92 15.94 10.90
C GLN A 606 -8.09 14.63 11.67
N GLU A 607 -8.03 14.68 13.00
CA GLU A 607 -8.30 13.52 13.85
C GLU A 607 -9.73 12.99 13.59
N GLY A 608 -9.84 11.69 13.30
CA GLY A 608 -11.14 11.05 12.97
C GLY A 608 -11.70 11.38 11.58
N GLY A 609 -10.98 12.16 10.77
CA GLY A 609 -11.37 12.55 9.42
C GLY A 609 -10.19 12.51 8.44
N LEU A 610 -9.30 11.52 8.59
CA LEU A 610 -8.07 11.43 7.80
C LEU A 610 -8.33 11.39 6.29
N GLU A 611 -9.47 10.86 5.86
CA GLU A 611 -9.81 10.73 4.46
C GLU A 611 -10.26 12.04 3.78
N ALA A 612 -10.58 13.08 4.55
CA ALA A 612 -11.12 14.34 4.03
C ALA A 612 -10.12 15.05 3.10
N VAL A 613 -8.82 14.78 3.28
CA VAL A 613 -7.74 15.32 2.44
C VAL A 613 -7.91 14.92 0.95
N TYR A 614 -8.61 13.82 0.66
CA TYR A 614 -8.81 13.31 -0.70
C TYR A 614 -10.03 13.89 -1.43
N ASP A 615 -10.92 14.62 -0.73
CA ASP A 615 -12.17 15.11 -1.31
C ASP A 615 -11.95 16.15 -2.41
N ALA A 616 -11.02 17.09 -2.19
CA ALA A 616 -10.69 18.11 -3.19
C ALA A 616 -10.05 17.52 -4.46
N PRO A 617 -9.05 16.61 -4.36
CA PRO A 617 -8.55 15.85 -5.51
C PRO A 617 -9.65 15.13 -6.31
N LEU A 618 -10.56 14.42 -5.62
CA LEU A 618 -11.63 13.65 -6.28
C LEU A 618 -12.59 14.54 -7.06
N ARG A 619 -13.01 15.68 -6.49
CA ARG A 619 -13.88 16.64 -7.21
C ARG A 619 -13.24 17.20 -8.47
N LEU A 620 -11.94 17.50 -8.44
CA LEU A 620 -11.23 18.00 -9.62
C LEU A 620 -11.05 16.91 -10.68
N LEU A 621 -10.76 15.68 -10.26
CA LEU A 621 -10.72 14.51 -11.14
C LEU A 621 -12.07 14.28 -11.82
N ASP A 622 -13.18 14.31 -11.07
CA ASP A 622 -14.53 14.15 -11.61
C ASP A 622 -14.84 15.23 -12.67
N SER A 623 -14.41 16.48 -12.45
CA SER A 623 -14.54 17.56 -13.43
C SER A 623 -13.74 17.31 -14.71
N LEU A 624 -12.47 16.87 -14.60
CA LEU A 624 -11.64 16.54 -15.77
C LEU A 624 -12.16 15.31 -16.53
N ILE A 625 -12.65 14.30 -15.80
CA ILE A 625 -13.27 13.10 -16.38
C ILE A 625 -14.55 13.48 -17.15
N LEU A 626 -15.37 14.38 -16.59
CA LEU A 626 -16.57 14.87 -17.27
C LEU A 626 -16.22 15.59 -18.58
N ARG A 627 -15.19 16.45 -18.56
CA ARG A 627 -14.73 17.21 -19.75
C ARG A 627 -14.10 16.31 -20.80
N THR A 628 -13.26 15.34 -20.42
CA THR A 628 -12.70 14.36 -21.36
C THR A 628 -13.78 13.46 -21.95
N ARG A 629 -14.75 13.01 -21.14
CA ARG A 629 -15.91 12.26 -21.64
C ARG A 629 -16.71 13.08 -22.65
N ALA A 630 -16.98 14.36 -22.33
CA ALA A 630 -17.64 15.25 -23.26
C ALA A 630 -16.86 15.32 -24.58
N ALA A 631 -15.55 15.56 -24.54
CA ALA A 631 -14.69 15.64 -25.72
C ALA A 631 -14.63 14.34 -26.54
N LEU A 632 -14.71 13.16 -25.91
CA LEU A 632 -14.70 11.87 -26.59
C LEU A 632 -15.98 11.57 -27.36
N PHE A 633 -17.13 11.94 -26.79
CA PHE A 633 -18.44 11.63 -27.35
C PHE A 633 -19.09 12.84 -28.04
N SER A 634 -18.45 14.00 -28.01
CA SER A 634 -18.83 15.18 -28.78
C SER A 634 -18.39 15.07 -30.22
N ASP A 635 -18.77 13.97 -30.89
CA ASP A 635 -19.34 14.07 -32.23
C ASP A 635 -20.09 12.79 -32.59
N TRP A 636 -21.23 12.89 -33.29
CA TRP A 636 -21.09 12.58 -34.72
C TRP A 636 -22.08 13.30 -35.65
N ARG A 637 -23.22 13.79 -35.18
CA ARG A 637 -24.26 14.44 -36.03
C ARG A 637 -24.63 15.85 -35.59
N SER A 638 -24.60 16.13 -34.29
CA SER A 638 -25.03 17.42 -33.75
C SER A 638 -24.06 18.56 -34.07
N ASN A 639 -22.75 18.31 -34.23
CA ASN A 639 -21.84 19.37 -34.68
C ASN A 639 -21.91 19.61 -36.20
N LEU A 640 -22.37 18.64 -37.02
CA LEU A 640 -22.66 18.87 -38.44
C LEU A 640 -23.92 19.73 -38.65
N GLU A 641 -24.95 19.55 -37.81
CA GLU A 641 -26.15 20.41 -37.84
C GLU A 641 -25.85 21.81 -37.32
N ILE A 642 -25.11 21.95 -36.22
CA ILE A 642 -24.72 23.26 -35.68
C ILE A 642 -23.73 23.96 -36.62
N GLY A 643 -22.75 23.25 -37.18
CA GLY A 643 -21.85 23.78 -38.21
C GLY A 643 -22.58 24.14 -39.51
N GLY A 644 -23.55 23.32 -39.93
CA GLY A 644 -24.43 23.61 -41.06
C GLY A 644 -25.31 24.85 -40.85
N LEU A 645 -25.86 25.01 -39.64
CA LEU A 645 -26.65 26.18 -39.23
C LEU A 645 -25.77 27.44 -39.18
N ILE A 646 -24.58 27.37 -38.58
CA ILE A 646 -23.63 28.50 -38.52
C ILE A 646 -23.19 28.92 -39.93
N ASN A 647 -22.90 27.98 -40.83
CA ASN A 647 -22.54 28.28 -42.21
C ASN A 647 -23.72 28.82 -43.03
N SER A 648 -24.94 28.32 -42.80
CA SER A 648 -26.15 28.82 -43.47
C SER A 648 -26.49 30.26 -43.05
N VAL A 649 -26.31 30.59 -41.77
CA VAL A 649 -26.52 31.94 -41.23
C VAL A 649 -25.42 32.89 -41.70
N SER A 650 -24.16 32.44 -41.74
CA SER A 650 -23.02 33.23 -42.19
C SER A 650 -22.96 33.45 -43.70
N ALA A 651 -23.68 32.64 -44.50
CA ALA A 651 -23.83 32.85 -45.95
C ALA A 651 -25.07 33.69 -46.31
N SER A 652 -25.97 33.91 -45.35
CA SER A 652 -27.18 34.74 -45.49
C SER A 652 -27.02 36.17 -44.92
N LEU A 653 -25.91 36.42 -44.23
CA LEU A 653 -25.40 37.74 -43.86
C LEU A 653 -24.30 38.15 -44.84
#